data_AF-A0A4Z0V8X7-F1
#
_entry.id   AF-A0A4Z0V8X7-F1
#
_cell.length_a   1.000
_cell.length_b   1.000
_cell.length_c   1.000
_cell.angle_alpha   90.00
_cell.angle_beta   90.00
_cell.angle_gamma   90.00
#
_symmetry.space_group_name_H-M   'P 1'
#
loop_
_entity.id
_entity.type
_entity.pdbx_description
1 polymer ?
#
loop_
_entity_poly.entity_id
_entity_poly.type
_entity_poly.pdbx_seq_one_letter_code
_entity_poly.pdbx_strand_id
1 'polypeptide(L)'
;MTDFNYIHIAFRGEIQGATRTLYTYAPDDTNVNPEWDTAMVEPAAAIKRFLNTNECYVLQDSELGHYISLITRNTVFPERGYVMISILIDNGCALTGRQVLGMFAGLKRVFIEEENLSDEAVETVLLEAGVPREPLRLEAWKYAVPESSAEIVGEAAYRTYISHQELESIFSFPGQPEYDGYRCIIIVSASTSLRPGVKMPRITVPIRKQYGVVCPEGVSASSTLVYDGDRLVLTYSKEGFNSHSETVVAGSPAAYTKYEGSTILVRTAAQTGIRFIRRVPISVTSVKGVTVNGYTISVNGRSVSTADPFIDFTERDLDPDGDVEIQVASNNYRPLKLSMPSAEMLTTEQLNLELQPLEQCVTLRLDFGDGRVFEQQISIEKNTPEYNRLHSGNFHGFRANRQITGDNTEVYNVDVRTGNASAGSANSEQSRTEDTDEAKKAAPKFVNVSDEAVQERPHIDARVPVDARRDETSATYDWDGSDDGDDDSGSAFSRRKAVKWLGFGLLGVAIVVIVALLLPEGEGLDTVLSDPTELAASGDAAADSIARQAQPMTTEETADAEYLNANSEWDFSRLVSPMGRSLAKAFTDGDLKALVENDYFAVKGRCTNRDANQIADMAWRAIGSPNERGNARKLRQSVSGNSIVLRNAVNSIAKVRPAENANESPRPQK
;
A
#
# COMPACT_ATOMS: atom_id res chain seq x y z
N MET A 1 -3.85 14.34 -43.70
CA MET A 1 -3.71 13.27 -42.70
C MET A 1 -2.62 13.66 -41.74
N THR A 2 -3.05 14.34 -40.69
CA THR A 2 -2.26 14.71 -39.52
C THR A 2 -1.78 13.48 -38.76
N ASP A 3 -0.53 13.48 -38.29
CA ASP A 3 0.05 12.38 -37.50
C ASP A 3 -0.42 12.37 -36.03
N PHE A 4 -1.09 13.44 -35.56
CA PHE A 4 -1.47 13.65 -34.17
C PHE A 4 -2.97 13.98 -34.01
N ASN A 5 -3.83 13.01 -34.34
CA ASN A 5 -5.30 13.17 -34.44
C ASN A 5 -6.08 13.44 -33.13
N TYR A 6 -5.40 13.84 -32.06
CA TYR A 6 -5.95 14.08 -30.71
C TYR A 6 -5.45 15.41 -30.09
N ILE A 7 -4.75 16.22 -30.89
CA ILE A 7 -4.17 17.52 -30.50
C ILE A 7 -4.64 18.57 -31.49
N HIS A 8 -5.23 19.64 -31.00
CA HIS A 8 -5.53 20.84 -31.79
C HIS A 8 -4.68 22.00 -31.28
N ILE A 9 -4.05 22.75 -32.18
CA ILE A 9 -3.23 23.91 -31.82
C ILE A 9 -3.75 25.14 -32.56
N ALA A 10 -4.04 26.22 -31.84
CA ALA A 10 -4.39 27.51 -32.43
C ALA A 10 -3.44 28.61 -31.96
N PHE A 11 -2.89 29.35 -32.91
CA PHE A 11 -2.11 30.55 -32.68
C PHE A 11 -2.98 31.78 -32.87
N ARG A 12 -3.06 32.64 -31.85
CA ARG A 12 -3.99 33.79 -31.80
C ARG A 12 -3.25 35.06 -31.44
N GLY A 13 -3.62 36.19 -32.05
CA GLY A 13 -2.95 37.49 -31.85
C GLY A 13 -3.84 38.68 -32.14
N GLU A 14 -3.35 39.89 -31.87
CA GLU A 14 -4.13 41.12 -32.01
C GLU A 14 -4.16 41.62 -33.47
N ILE A 15 -5.33 41.60 -34.10
CA ILE A 15 -5.59 42.19 -35.42
C ILE A 15 -6.65 43.28 -35.26
N GLN A 16 -6.30 44.52 -35.65
CA GLN A 16 -7.23 45.66 -35.68
C GLN A 16 -7.91 45.95 -34.32
N GLY A 17 -7.22 45.69 -33.21
CA GLY A 17 -7.73 45.90 -31.85
C GLY A 17 -8.63 44.77 -31.32
N ALA A 18 -8.65 43.61 -31.97
CA ALA A 18 -9.33 42.41 -31.49
C ALA A 18 -8.41 41.19 -31.61
N THR A 19 -8.45 40.28 -30.63
CA THR A 19 -7.79 38.98 -30.75
C THR A 19 -8.47 38.17 -31.85
N ARG A 20 -7.68 37.57 -32.76
CA ARG A 20 -8.15 36.65 -33.80
C ARG A 20 -7.21 35.47 -33.93
N THR A 21 -7.73 34.36 -34.40
CA THR A 21 -6.94 33.18 -34.77
C THR A 21 -6.21 33.44 -36.08
N LEU A 22 -4.89 33.20 -36.06
CA LEU A 22 -3.94 33.46 -37.14
C LEU A 22 -3.61 32.17 -37.92
N TYR A 23 -3.59 31.05 -37.20
CA TYR A 23 -3.28 29.71 -37.70
C TYR A 23 -3.91 28.66 -36.78
N THR A 24 -4.33 27.53 -37.35
CA THR A 24 -4.88 26.38 -36.63
C THR A 24 -4.36 25.07 -37.25
N TYR A 25 -3.76 24.21 -36.42
CA TYR A 25 -3.54 22.79 -36.69
C TYR A 25 -4.72 22.00 -36.10
N ALA A 26 -5.40 21.19 -36.90
CA ALA A 26 -6.51 20.35 -36.46
C ALA A 26 -6.61 19.07 -37.32
N PRO A 27 -7.11 17.95 -36.78
CA PRO A 27 -7.32 16.72 -37.54
C PRO A 27 -8.36 16.87 -38.67
N ASP A 28 -8.08 16.28 -39.84
CA ASP A 28 -8.86 16.47 -41.09
C ASP A 28 -10.38 16.23 -40.99
N ASP A 29 -10.83 15.43 -40.02
CA ASP A 29 -12.23 14.98 -39.86
C ASP A 29 -12.93 15.65 -38.65
N THR A 30 -12.30 16.65 -38.04
CA THR A 30 -12.87 17.38 -36.89
C THR A 30 -13.54 18.69 -37.30
N ASN A 31 -14.84 18.81 -37.01
CA ASN A 31 -15.47 20.12 -36.95
C ASN A 31 -14.85 20.90 -35.77
N VAL A 32 -13.88 21.76 -36.07
CA VAL A 32 -13.33 22.72 -35.10
C VAL A 32 -14.50 23.44 -34.45
N ASN A 33 -14.64 23.28 -33.13
CA ASN A 33 -15.80 23.79 -32.39
C ASN A 33 -15.97 25.29 -32.70
N PRO A 34 -17.13 25.77 -33.18
CA PRO A 34 -17.35 27.20 -33.44
C PRO A 34 -17.22 28.07 -32.17
N GLU A 35 -17.25 27.46 -30.98
CA GLU A 35 -16.98 28.14 -29.70
C GLU A 35 -15.49 28.15 -29.29
N TRP A 36 -14.58 27.55 -30.08
CA TRP A 36 -13.14 27.53 -29.81
C TRP A 36 -12.57 28.93 -29.58
N ASP A 37 -12.96 29.89 -30.43
CA ASP A 37 -12.52 31.28 -30.34
C ASP A 37 -13.19 32.06 -29.18
N THR A 38 -14.36 31.63 -28.70
CA THR A 38 -15.18 32.36 -27.71
C THR A 38 -15.10 31.82 -26.28
N ALA A 39 -14.81 30.53 -26.09
CA ALA A 39 -14.70 29.90 -24.78
C ALA A 39 -13.44 30.29 -24.01
N MET A 40 -12.37 30.61 -24.74
CA MET A 40 -11.04 30.93 -24.20
C MET A 40 -10.91 32.36 -23.65
N VAL A 41 -9.91 32.59 -22.82
CA VAL A 41 -9.63 33.90 -22.20
C VAL A 41 -9.02 34.89 -23.22
N GLU A 42 -9.35 36.19 -23.10
CA GLU A 42 -8.74 37.27 -23.87
C GLU A 42 -7.27 37.49 -23.41
N PRO A 43 -6.26 37.35 -24.30
CA PRO A 43 -4.84 37.34 -23.94
C PRO A 43 -4.37 38.53 -23.11
N ALA A 44 -4.75 39.74 -23.52
CA ALA A 44 -4.28 40.97 -22.93
C ALA A 44 -4.97 41.23 -21.59
N ALA A 45 -6.28 40.99 -21.45
CA ALA A 45 -6.98 41.04 -20.16
C ALA A 45 -6.43 40.04 -19.15
N ALA A 46 -6.07 38.82 -19.59
CA ALA A 46 -5.45 37.80 -18.73
C ALA A 46 -4.14 38.32 -18.10
N ILE A 47 -3.21 38.84 -18.90
CA ILE A 47 -1.93 39.37 -18.39
C ILE A 47 -2.10 40.70 -17.65
N LYS A 48 -2.97 41.62 -18.11
CA LYS A 48 -3.18 42.93 -17.48
C LYS A 48 -3.71 42.84 -16.04
N ARG A 49 -4.31 41.71 -15.63
CA ARG A 49 -4.69 41.39 -14.23
C ARG A 49 -3.49 41.36 -13.27
N PHE A 50 -2.27 41.21 -13.79
CA PHE A 50 -1.03 41.08 -13.02
C PHE A 50 -0.08 42.28 -13.18
N LEU A 51 0.98 42.25 -12.36
CA LEU A 51 2.13 43.15 -12.38
C LEU A 51 3.41 42.35 -12.66
N ASN A 52 4.28 42.91 -13.48
CA ASN A 52 5.61 42.38 -13.84
C ASN A 52 5.58 41.02 -14.57
N THR A 53 4.48 40.73 -15.27
CA THR A 53 4.26 39.50 -16.04
C THR A 53 4.26 39.79 -17.53
N ASN A 54 5.17 39.16 -18.28
CA ASN A 54 5.17 39.17 -19.75
C ASN A 54 4.69 37.83 -20.35
N GLU A 55 4.58 36.81 -19.52
CA GLU A 55 4.24 35.43 -19.90
C GLU A 55 3.43 34.77 -18.78
N CYS A 56 2.32 34.12 -19.14
CA CYS A 56 1.53 33.29 -18.23
C CYS A 56 0.87 32.15 -19.00
N TYR A 57 0.51 31.08 -18.30
CA TYR A 57 -0.25 29.98 -18.89
C TYR A 57 -1.69 29.99 -18.40
N VAL A 58 -2.58 29.30 -19.10
CA VAL A 58 -3.99 29.11 -18.72
C VAL A 58 -4.33 27.64 -18.85
N LEU A 59 -4.99 27.09 -17.83
CA LEU A 59 -5.70 25.81 -17.88
C LEU A 59 -7.21 26.06 -17.90
N GLN A 60 -7.93 25.26 -18.68
CA GLN A 60 -9.39 25.19 -18.75
C GLN A 60 -9.76 23.75 -19.18
N ASP A 61 -10.71 23.13 -18.48
CA ASP A 61 -11.17 21.76 -18.75
C ASP A 61 -12.58 21.79 -19.36
N SER A 62 -12.96 20.74 -20.10
CA SER A 62 -14.21 20.69 -20.87
C SER A 62 -14.56 19.27 -21.33
N GLU A 63 -15.80 19.05 -21.77
CA GLU A 63 -16.21 17.77 -22.39
C GLU A 63 -15.38 17.36 -23.62
N LEU A 64 -14.72 18.32 -24.29
CA LEU A 64 -13.79 18.08 -25.40
C LEU A 64 -12.37 17.71 -24.92
N GLY A 65 -12.02 18.06 -23.69
CA GLY A 65 -10.71 17.80 -23.07
C GLY A 65 -10.03 19.05 -22.52
N HIS A 66 -8.71 18.94 -22.36
CA HIS A 66 -7.87 19.88 -21.62
C HIS A 66 -7.32 20.97 -22.52
N TYR A 67 -7.82 22.20 -22.34
CA TYR A 67 -7.24 23.40 -22.94
C TYR A 67 -6.07 23.89 -22.09
N ILE A 68 -4.86 23.77 -22.63
CA ILE A 68 -3.64 24.35 -22.07
C ILE A 68 -3.19 25.46 -23.01
N SER A 69 -2.92 26.66 -22.49
CA SER A 69 -2.49 27.79 -23.33
C SER A 69 -1.31 28.54 -22.74
N LEU A 70 -0.43 29.03 -23.62
CA LEU A 70 0.63 29.99 -23.32
C LEU A 70 0.22 31.36 -23.86
N ILE A 71 0.17 32.37 -22.99
CA ILE A 71 0.05 33.78 -23.38
C ILE A 71 1.41 34.43 -23.17
N THR A 72 1.94 35.06 -24.22
CA THR A 72 3.25 35.72 -24.19
C THR A 72 3.23 36.98 -25.05
N ARG A 73 4.18 37.90 -24.86
CA ARG A 73 4.33 39.06 -25.76
C ARG A 73 5.03 38.63 -27.04
N ASN A 74 4.61 39.14 -28.20
CA ASN A 74 5.41 38.98 -29.42
C ASN A 74 6.76 39.72 -29.23
N THR A 75 7.87 39.00 -29.36
CA THR A 75 9.24 39.47 -29.11
C THR A 75 9.88 40.11 -30.34
N VAL A 76 9.55 39.62 -31.54
CA VAL A 76 10.10 40.12 -32.82
C VAL A 76 9.31 41.33 -33.33
N PHE A 77 7.99 41.33 -33.08
CA PHE A 77 7.04 42.37 -33.50
C PHE A 77 6.23 42.88 -32.30
N PRO A 78 6.83 43.68 -31.39
CA PRO A 78 6.22 44.07 -30.11
C PRO A 78 5.00 45.00 -30.24
N GLU A 79 4.73 45.50 -31.44
CA GLU A 79 3.53 46.25 -31.85
C GLU A 79 2.31 45.36 -32.12
N ARG A 80 2.50 44.05 -32.38
CA ARG A 80 1.43 43.05 -32.47
C ARG A 80 0.90 42.58 -31.10
N GLY A 81 1.31 43.25 -30.02
CA GLY A 81 0.77 43.10 -28.68
C GLY A 81 1.10 41.76 -28.01
N TYR A 82 0.07 41.15 -27.42
CA TYR A 82 0.13 39.81 -26.82
C TYR A 82 -0.42 38.77 -27.78
N VAL A 83 0.23 37.61 -27.82
CA VAL A 83 -0.18 36.44 -28.59
C VAL A 83 -0.44 35.26 -27.65
N MET A 84 -1.27 34.33 -28.10
CA MET A 84 -1.68 33.16 -27.34
C MET A 84 -1.58 31.91 -28.20
N ILE A 85 -0.75 30.97 -27.78
CA ILE A 85 -0.64 29.62 -28.33
C ILE A 85 -1.55 28.75 -27.47
N SER A 86 -2.55 28.12 -28.08
CA SER A 86 -3.61 27.39 -27.39
C SER A 86 -3.58 25.94 -27.86
N ILE A 87 -3.48 24.98 -26.95
CA ILE A 87 -3.43 23.54 -27.23
C ILE A 87 -4.66 22.90 -26.57
N LEU A 88 -5.50 22.20 -27.33
CA LEU A 88 -6.45 21.24 -26.80
C LEU A 88 -5.82 19.85 -26.90
N ILE A 89 -5.92 19.10 -25.81
CA ILE A 89 -5.64 17.66 -25.76
C ILE A 89 -6.97 16.96 -25.51
N ASP A 90 -7.34 16.02 -26.40
CA ASP A 90 -8.60 15.27 -26.34
C ASP A 90 -8.93 14.72 -24.94
N ASN A 91 -10.22 14.72 -24.60
CA ASN A 91 -10.76 14.20 -23.35
C ASN A 91 -10.25 12.77 -23.06
N GLY A 92 -9.55 12.60 -21.93
CA GLY A 92 -8.93 11.34 -21.52
C GLY A 92 -7.55 11.05 -22.11
N CYS A 93 -7.06 11.78 -23.11
CA CYS A 93 -5.71 11.60 -23.66
C CYS A 93 -4.68 12.31 -22.78
N ALA A 94 -3.65 11.59 -22.30
CA ALA A 94 -2.70 12.10 -21.33
C ALA A 94 -1.35 12.47 -21.96
N LEU A 95 -0.81 13.64 -21.57
CA LEU A 95 0.56 14.06 -21.86
C LEU A 95 1.31 14.40 -20.57
N THR A 96 2.62 14.22 -20.57
CA THR A 96 3.47 14.71 -19.48
C THR A 96 3.61 16.22 -19.57
N GLY A 97 3.73 16.91 -18.43
CA GLY A 97 3.99 18.36 -18.43
C GLY A 97 5.29 18.76 -19.12
N ARG A 98 6.24 17.83 -19.30
CA ARG A 98 7.45 18.03 -20.11
C ARG A 98 7.13 18.13 -21.60
N GLN A 99 6.30 17.24 -22.14
CA GLN A 99 5.82 17.31 -23.53
C GLN A 99 5.06 18.62 -23.74
N VAL A 100 4.17 18.99 -22.81
CA VAL A 100 3.42 20.25 -22.86
C VAL A 100 4.35 21.48 -22.89
N LEU A 101 5.36 21.53 -22.02
CA LEU A 101 6.33 22.64 -22.02
C LEU A 101 7.27 22.63 -23.24
N GLY A 102 7.64 21.45 -23.73
CA GLY A 102 8.41 21.27 -24.97
C GLY A 102 7.65 21.79 -26.19
N MET A 103 6.36 21.43 -26.32
CA MET A 103 5.47 21.95 -27.35
C MET A 103 5.42 23.48 -27.27
N PHE A 104 5.17 24.07 -26.10
CA PHE A 104 5.14 25.54 -25.98
C PHE A 104 6.47 26.21 -26.34
N ALA A 105 7.62 25.63 -25.97
CA ALA A 105 8.92 26.17 -26.35
C ALA A 105 9.14 26.12 -27.87
N GLY A 106 8.84 24.99 -28.52
CA GLY A 106 8.98 24.82 -29.97
C GLY A 106 7.99 25.68 -30.76
N LEU A 107 6.70 25.68 -30.38
CA LEU A 107 5.67 26.49 -31.04
C LEU A 107 5.92 28.00 -30.88
N LYS A 108 6.47 28.43 -29.73
CA LYS A 108 6.86 29.83 -29.51
C LYS A 108 7.98 30.24 -30.47
N ARG A 109 9.01 29.42 -30.63
CA ARG A 109 10.07 29.60 -31.64
C ARG A 109 9.47 29.67 -33.05
N VAL A 110 8.76 28.62 -33.46
CA VAL A 110 8.24 28.46 -34.84
C VAL A 110 7.24 29.56 -35.22
N PHE A 111 6.28 29.92 -34.36
CA PHE A 111 5.24 30.90 -34.69
C PHE A 111 5.63 32.37 -34.45
N ILE A 112 6.57 32.67 -33.54
CA ILE A 112 6.93 34.06 -33.17
C ILE A 112 8.32 34.46 -33.68
N GLU A 113 9.30 33.56 -33.62
CA GLU A 113 10.69 33.86 -33.95
C GLU A 113 11.02 33.51 -35.41
N GLU A 114 10.39 32.47 -35.96
CA GLU A 114 10.57 32.01 -37.35
C GLU A 114 9.40 32.41 -38.29
N GLU A 115 8.29 32.94 -37.74
CA GLU A 115 7.02 33.25 -38.43
C GLU A 115 6.45 32.12 -39.32
N ASN A 116 6.81 30.86 -39.04
CA ASN A 116 6.47 29.71 -39.87
C ASN A 116 5.16 29.05 -39.41
N LEU A 117 4.07 29.32 -40.14
CA LEU A 117 2.71 28.86 -39.81
C LEU A 117 2.31 27.67 -40.71
N SER A 118 3.09 26.57 -40.67
CA SER A 118 2.82 25.34 -41.44
C SER A 118 2.65 24.10 -40.57
N ASP A 119 1.81 23.18 -41.03
CA ASP A 119 1.50 21.92 -40.33
C ASP A 119 2.76 21.05 -40.18
N GLU A 120 3.61 21.00 -41.21
CA GLU A 120 4.91 20.30 -41.20
C GLU A 120 5.83 20.80 -40.06
N ALA A 121 5.82 22.10 -39.78
CA ALA A 121 6.59 22.70 -38.70
C ALA A 121 5.99 22.38 -37.31
N VAL A 122 4.66 22.33 -37.21
CA VAL A 122 3.97 21.90 -36.00
C VAL A 122 4.24 20.42 -35.70
N GLU A 123 4.13 19.54 -36.68
CA GLU A 123 4.41 18.11 -36.50
C GLU A 123 5.88 17.84 -36.15
N THR A 124 6.81 18.62 -36.72
CA THR A 124 8.22 18.62 -36.31
C THR A 124 8.38 18.99 -34.83
N VAL A 125 7.69 20.05 -34.35
CA VAL A 125 7.71 20.44 -32.93
C VAL A 125 7.07 19.38 -32.02
N LEU A 126 5.98 18.74 -32.45
CA LEU A 126 5.34 17.65 -31.69
C LEU A 126 6.31 16.47 -31.50
N LEU A 127 7.03 16.10 -32.58
CA LEU A 127 8.06 15.06 -32.54
C LEU A 127 9.29 15.48 -31.68
N GLU A 128 9.78 16.72 -31.81
CA GLU A 128 10.87 17.26 -30.99
C GLU A 128 10.51 17.30 -29.49
N ALA A 129 9.26 17.60 -29.16
CA ALA A 129 8.73 17.61 -27.79
C ALA A 129 8.51 16.19 -27.22
N GLY A 130 8.70 15.14 -28.03
CA GLY A 130 8.51 13.74 -27.63
C GLY A 130 7.04 13.35 -27.48
N VAL A 131 6.12 14.01 -28.16
CA VAL A 131 4.68 13.70 -28.15
C VAL A 131 4.45 12.36 -28.86
N PRO A 132 3.68 11.42 -28.29
CA PRO A 132 3.39 10.16 -28.96
C PRO A 132 2.31 10.34 -30.04
N ARG A 133 2.37 9.57 -31.13
CA ARG A 133 1.31 9.55 -32.17
C ARG A 133 0.00 8.95 -31.63
N GLU A 134 0.13 7.91 -30.82
CA GLU A 134 -0.97 7.29 -30.08
C GLU A 134 -0.87 7.68 -28.59
N PRO A 135 -1.82 8.46 -28.05
CA PRO A 135 -1.77 8.89 -26.65
C PRO A 135 -2.16 7.75 -25.71
N LEU A 136 -1.53 7.73 -24.54
CA LEU A 136 -2.06 6.93 -23.43
C LEU A 136 -3.38 7.55 -22.97
N ARG A 137 -4.45 6.76 -22.92
CA ARG A 137 -5.74 7.20 -22.40
C ARG A 137 -5.87 6.88 -20.91
N LEU A 138 -6.11 7.90 -20.09
CA LEU A 138 -6.20 7.83 -18.63
C LEU A 138 -7.53 8.39 -18.12
N GLU A 139 -8.15 7.67 -17.20
CA GLU A 139 -9.35 8.16 -16.48
C GLU A 139 -9.08 9.47 -15.71
N ALA A 140 -7.88 9.66 -15.16
CA ALA A 140 -7.46 10.90 -14.48
C ALA A 140 -7.26 12.11 -15.42
N TRP A 141 -7.38 11.90 -16.74
CA TRP A 141 -7.41 12.96 -17.77
C TRP A 141 -8.80 13.11 -18.40
N LYS A 142 -9.83 12.41 -17.88
CA LYS A 142 -11.20 12.66 -18.32
C LYS A 142 -11.79 13.86 -17.60
N TYR A 143 -12.52 14.68 -18.35
CA TYR A 143 -13.34 15.74 -17.78
C TYR A 143 -14.39 15.16 -16.84
N ALA A 144 -14.42 15.67 -15.60
CA ALA A 144 -15.45 15.39 -14.62
C ALA A 144 -16.43 16.57 -14.58
N VAL A 145 -17.73 16.29 -14.75
CA VAL A 145 -18.77 17.30 -14.50
C VAL A 145 -18.76 17.68 -13.02
N PRO A 146 -18.61 18.96 -12.65
CA PRO A 146 -18.60 19.37 -11.24
C PRO A 146 -19.85 18.89 -10.49
N GLU A 147 -19.66 18.17 -9.38
CA GLU A 147 -20.78 17.56 -8.60
C GLU A 147 -21.80 18.59 -8.12
N SER A 148 -21.38 19.84 -7.94
CA SER A 148 -22.28 20.94 -7.59
C SER A 148 -22.71 21.73 -8.82
N SER A 149 -24.00 21.72 -9.12
CA SER A 149 -24.69 22.75 -9.92
C SER A 149 -24.81 24.11 -9.19
N ALA A 150 -23.97 24.34 -8.18
CA ALA A 150 -23.79 25.63 -7.54
C ALA A 150 -23.08 26.59 -8.51
N GLU A 151 -23.43 27.87 -8.43
CA GLU A 151 -22.93 28.91 -9.33
C GLU A 151 -21.40 28.92 -9.41
N ILE A 152 -20.86 29.03 -10.64
CA ILE A 152 -19.40 29.13 -10.90
C ILE A 152 -18.82 30.23 -10.00
N VAL A 153 -17.93 29.83 -9.08
CA VAL A 153 -17.46 30.65 -7.96
C VAL A 153 -16.66 31.87 -8.44
N GLY A 154 -16.05 31.78 -9.62
CA GLY A 154 -15.54 32.94 -10.34
C GLY A 154 -15.14 32.64 -11.79
N GLU A 155 -15.07 33.69 -12.62
CA GLU A 155 -14.63 33.55 -14.02
C GLU A 155 -13.22 32.95 -14.15
N ALA A 156 -12.34 33.28 -13.22
CA ALA A 156 -10.96 32.82 -13.19
C ALA A 156 -10.43 32.70 -11.75
N ALA A 157 -9.50 31.79 -11.55
CA ALA A 157 -8.58 31.75 -10.40
C ALA A 157 -7.14 31.82 -10.90
N TYR A 158 -6.16 31.90 -9.98
CA TYR A 158 -4.75 31.80 -10.35
C TYR A 158 -3.91 30.94 -9.40
N ARG A 159 -2.92 30.24 -9.96
CA ARG A 159 -1.89 29.47 -9.24
C ARG A 159 -0.52 30.10 -9.53
N THR A 160 0.39 30.01 -8.57
CA THR A 160 1.80 30.41 -8.74
C THR A 160 2.70 29.19 -8.83
N TYR A 161 3.72 29.21 -9.69
CA TYR A 161 4.82 28.24 -9.67
C TYR A 161 6.17 28.90 -9.31
N ILE A 162 7.03 28.18 -8.60
CA ILE A 162 8.36 28.61 -8.15
C ILE A 162 9.46 27.99 -9.02
N SER A 163 9.24 26.80 -9.58
CA SER A 163 10.23 26.05 -10.37
C SER A 163 9.65 25.46 -11.66
N HIS A 164 10.52 25.11 -12.60
CA HIS A 164 10.14 24.38 -13.82
C HIS A 164 9.54 23.00 -13.51
N GLN A 165 10.03 22.32 -12.46
CA GLN A 165 9.50 21.01 -12.03
C GLN A 165 8.10 21.12 -11.41
N GLU A 166 7.79 22.21 -10.71
CA GLU A 166 6.43 22.49 -10.25
C GLU A 166 5.49 22.74 -11.45
N LEU A 167 5.97 23.42 -12.49
CA LEU A 167 5.23 23.66 -13.72
C LEU A 167 5.02 22.37 -14.55
N GLU A 168 6.04 21.51 -14.68
CA GLU A 168 5.90 20.14 -15.20
C GLU A 168 4.84 19.36 -14.41
N SER A 169 4.80 19.51 -13.09
CA SER A 169 3.79 18.84 -12.24
C SER A 169 2.39 19.42 -12.46
N ILE A 170 2.22 20.73 -12.59
CA ILE A 170 0.91 21.35 -12.84
C ILE A 170 0.33 20.85 -14.19
N PHE A 171 1.15 20.77 -15.24
CA PHE A 171 0.70 20.29 -16.55
C PHE A 171 0.61 18.76 -16.68
N SER A 172 1.19 18.00 -15.75
CA SER A 172 1.00 16.54 -15.70
C SER A 172 -0.32 16.13 -15.01
N PHE A 173 -0.93 17.00 -14.20
CA PHE A 173 -2.16 16.74 -13.45
C PHE A 173 -3.14 17.92 -13.61
N PRO A 174 -3.72 18.11 -14.81
CA PRO A 174 -4.55 19.28 -15.10
C PRO A 174 -5.89 19.27 -14.35
N GLY A 175 -6.55 18.12 -14.23
CA GLY A 175 -7.74 17.96 -13.38
C GLY A 175 -7.37 18.01 -11.89
N GLN A 176 -7.97 18.93 -11.13
CA GLN A 176 -7.77 19.08 -9.68
C GLN A 176 -9.09 19.53 -9.03
N PRO A 177 -9.56 18.93 -7.92
CA PRO A 177 -10.83 19.31 -7.27
C PRO A 177 -10.90 20.78 -6.80
N GLU A 178 -9.76 21.45 -6.66
CA GLU A 178 -9.66 22.87 -6.38
C GLU A 178 -9.95 23.78 -7.60
N TYR A 179 -10.13 23.22 -8.80
CA TYR A 179 -10.35 23.97 -10.05
C TYR A 179 -11.83 24.02 -10.47
N ASP A 180 -12.63 23.03 -10.10
CA ASP A 180 -14.03 22.80 -10.51
C ASP A 180 -14.96 24.03 -10.40
N GLY A 181 -14.64 24.95 -9.48
CA GLY A 181 -15.39 26.20 -9.26
C GLY A 181 -15.07 27.35 -10.22
N TYR A 182 -14.21 27.18 -11.23
CA TYR A 182 -13.70 28.26 -12.08
C TYR A 182 -13.68 27.90 -13.57
N ARG A 183 -14.01 28.85 -14.47
CA ARG A 183 -13.91 28.62 -15.92
C ARG A 183 -12.46 28.42 -16.40
N CYS A 184 -11.49 29.04 -15.72
CA CYS A 184 -10.08 28.92 -16.07
C CYS A 184 -9.15 29.19 -14.88
N ILE A 185 -7.96 28.60 -14.93
CA ILE A 185 -6.89 28.76 -13.93
C ILE A 185 -5.67 29.38 -14.60
N ILE A 186 -5.31 30.61 -14.23
CA ILE A 186 -4.12 31.28 -14.76
C ILE A 186 -2.89 30.89 -13.94
N ILE A 187 -1.82 30.47 -14.59
CA ILE A 187 -0.57 30.01 -13.98
C ILE A 187 0.52 31.05 -14.25
N VAL A 188 1.10 31.61 -13.18
CA VAL A 188 2.13 32.67 -13.23
C VAL A 188 3.33 32.32 -12.35
N SER A 189 4.49 32.89 -12.66
CA SER A 189 5.66 32.78 -11.77
C SER A 189 5.34 33.36 -10.37
N ALA A 190 5.88 32.77 -9.31
CA ALA A 190 5.70 33.24 -7.93
C ALA A 190 6.29 34.65 -7.66
N SER A 191 7.09 35.21 -8.58
CA SER A 191 7.49 36.63 -8.56
C SER A 191 6.40 37.59 -9.05
N THR A 192 5.30 37.08 -9.60
CA THR A 192 4.14 37.85 -10.07
C THR A 192 3.22 38.25 -8.91
N SER A 193 2.75 39.49 -8.93
CA SER A 193 1.69 39.99 -8.05
C SER A 193 0.43 40.34 -8.84
N LEU A 194 -0.75 40.21 -8.23
CA LEU A 194 -1.98 40.80 -8.78
C LEU A 194 -1.88 42.32 -8.80
N ARG A 195 -2.52 42.94 -9.79
CA ARG A 195 -2.69 44.40 -9.85
C ARG A 195 -3.68 44.86 -8.76
N PRO A 196 -3.38 45.93 -8.01
CA PRO A 196 -4.32 46.50 -7.04
C PRO A 196 -5.72 46.73 -7.62
N GLY A 197 -6.76 46.34 -6.87
CA GLY A 197 -8.16 46.39 -7.28
C GLY A 197 -8.67 45.15 -8.02
N VAL A 198 -7.80 44.29 -8.56
CA VAL A 198 -8.22 43.02 -9.18
C VAL A 198 -8.60 42.00 -8.11
N LYS A 199 -9.86 41.54 -8.13
CA LYS A 199 -10.35 40.44 -7.30
C LYS A 199 -10.27 39.13 -8.07
N MET A 200 -9.26 38.31 -7.80
CA MET A 200 -9.12 36.96 -8.35
C MET A 200 -8.53 36.05 -7.27
N PRO A 201 -9.15 34.90 -6.95
CA PRO A 201 -8.68 34.02 -5.87
C PRO A 201 -7.37 33.30 -6.24
N ARG A 202 -6.46 33.19 -5.26
CA ARG A 202 -5.21 32.43 -5.38
C ARG A 202 -5.42 31.00 -4.89
N ILE A 203 -5.13 30.02 -5.72
CA ILE A 203 -5.06 28.62 -5.34
C ILE A 203 -3.66 28.34 -4.77
N THR A 204 -3.62 27.96 -3.49
CA THR A 204 -2.39 27.69 -2.72
C THR A 204 -2.27 26.24 -2.25
N VAL A 205 -3.27 25.39 -2.52
CA VAL A 205 -3.23 23.96 -2.20
C VAL A 205 -2.24 23.26 -3.13
N PRO A 206 -1.33 22.38 -2.63
CA PRO A 206 -0.43 21.59 -3.48
C PRO A 206 -1.17 20.78 -4.56
N ILE A 207 -0.48 20.44 -5.64
CA ILE A 207 -1.05 19.56 -6.68
C ILE A 207 -1.29 18.16 -6.08
N ARG A 208 -2.54 17.70 -6.14
CA ARG A 208 -2.92 16.32 -5.84
C ARG A 208 -2.56 15.46 -7.04
N LYS A 209 -1.49 14.68 -6.95
CA LYS A 209 -1.12 13.77 -8.03
C LYS A 209 -2.01 12.53 -7.99
N GLN A 210 -2.76 12.29 -9.06
CA GLN A 210 -3.49 11.05 -9.29
C GLN A 210 -2.87 10.33 -10.48
N TYR A 211 -2.42 9.11 -10.27
CA TYR A 211 -1.69 8.32 -11.24
C TYR A 211 -2.58 7.27 -11.89
N GLY A 212 -2.54 7.19 -13.22
CA GLY A 212 -3.02 6.04 -13.97
C GLY A 212 -1.98 4.92 -13.95
N VAL A 213 -2.41 3.70 -13.61
CA VAL A 213 -1.55 2.51 -13.53
C VAL A 213 -1.66 1.71 -14.82
N VAL A 214 -0.55 1.56 -15.54
CA VAL A 214 -0.46 0.77 -16.78
C VAL A 214 0.31 -0.51 -16.48
N CYS A 215 -0.36 -1.65 -16.61
CA CYS A 215 0.24 -2.97 -16.45
C CYS A 215 0.62 -3.59 -17.81
N PRO A 216 1.81 -4.20 -17.94
CA PRO A 216 2.12 -5.06 -19.07
C PRO A 216 1.45 -6.42 -18.91
N GLU A 217 1.48 -7.24 -19.97
CA GLU A 217 1.00 -8.62 -19.96
C GLU A 217 1.64 -9.45 -18.83
N GLY A 218 0.86 -10.36 -18.24
CA GLY A 218 1.28 -11.15 -17.08
C GLY A 218 1.37 -10.37 -15.77
N VAL A 219 0.86 -9.13 -15.72
CA VAL A 219 0.82 -8.31 -14.50
C VAL A 219 -0.56 -7.67 -14.35
N SER A 220 -1.03 -7.61 -13.10
CA SER A 220 -2.25 -6.92 -12.71
C SER A 220 -1.98 -6.04 -11.48
N ALA A 221 -2.81 -5.03 -11.27
CA ALA A 221 -2.69 -4.11 -10.14
C ALA A 221 -4.01 -4.00 -9.36
N SER A 222 -3.92 -3.76 -8.05
CA SER A 222 -5.11 -3.64 -7.19
C SER A 222 -6.01 -2.43 -7.48
N SER A 223 -5.53 -1.47 -8.28
CA SER A 223 -6.32 -0.38 -8.84
C SER A 223 -5.67 0.13 -10.13
N THR A 224 -6.48 0.63 -11.05
CA THR A 224 -6.04 1.38 -12.24
C THR A 224 -5.76 2.85 -11.95
N LEU A 225 -6.19 3.35 -10.78
CA LEU A 225 -6.02 4.74 -10.32
C LEU A 225 -5.56 4.78 -8.86
N VAL A 226 -4.53 5.57 -8.55
CA VAL A 226 -4.02 5.77 -7.18
C VAL A 226 -3.53 7.21 -6.96
N TYR A 227 -3.68 7.76 -5.75
CA TYR A 227 -3.10 9.06 -5.38
C TYR A 227 -1.67 8.94 -4.86
N ASP A 228 -0.93 10.05 -4.86
CA ASP A 228 0.38 10.20 -4.22
C ASP A 228 0.35 9.68 -2.75
N GLY A 229 1.13 8.64 -2.46
CA GLY A 229 1.17 8.00 -1.14
C GLY A 229 0.22 6.81 -0.91
N ASP A 230 -0.67 6.49 -1.85
CA ASP A 230 -1.53 5.29 -1.76
C ASP A 230 -0.71 3.99 -1.89
N ARG A 231 -1.25 2.89 -1.34
CA ARG A 231 -0.68 1.55 -1.51
C ARG A 231 -1.25 0.88 -2.75
N LEU A 232 -0.36 0.36 -3.59
CA LEU A 232 -0.69 -0.37 -4.82
C LEU A 232 -0.09 -1.77 -4.72
N VAL A 233 -0.92 -2.81 -4.83
CA VAL A 233 -0.44 -4.19 -4.93
C VAL A 233 -0.30 -4.54 -6.41
N LEU A 234 0.86 -5.08 -6.78
CA LEU A 234 1.21 -5.54 -8.11
C LEU A 234 1.31 -7.06 -8.09
N THR A 235 0.39 -7.73 -8.79
CA THR A 235 0.30 -9.18 -8.86
C THR A 235 0.78 -9.67 -10.21
N TYR A 236 1.97 -10.27 -10.21
CA TYR A 236 2.60 -10.92 -11.34
C TYR A 236 2.09 -12.36 -11.47
N SER A 237 1.71 -12.77 -12.67
CA SER A 237 1.17 -14.10 -12.97
C SER A 237 1.78 -14.69 -14.24
N LYS A 238 1.93 -16.02 -14.24
CA LYS A 238 2.33 -16.82 -15.39
C LYS A 238 1.55 -18.13 -15.36
N GLU A 239 1.06 -18.56 -16.52
CA GLU A 239 0.23 -19.76 -16.63
C GLU A 239 0.95 -21.01 -16.07
N GLY A 240 0.26 -21.78 -15.23
CA GLY A 240 0.81 -22.97 -14.56
C GLY A 240 1.73 -22.69 -13.36
N PHE A 241 2.09 -21.44 -13.04
CA PHE A 241 2.91 -21.09 -11.87
C PHE A 241 2.12 -20.36 -10.79
N ASN A 242 2.66 -20.31 -9.56
CA ASN A 242 2.11 -19.48 -8.49
C ASN A 242 2.36 -17.99 -8.80
N SER A 243 1.38 -17.13 -8.51
CA SER A 243 1.52 -15.69 -8.66
C SER A 243 2.43 -15.08 -7.59
N HIS A 244 3.16 -14.03 -7.95
CA HIS A 244 4.02 -13.26 -7.05
C HIS A 244 3.42 -11.87 -6.83
N SER A 245 3.23 -11.47 -5.57
CA SER A 245 2.54 -10.22 -5.23
C SER A 245 3.45 -9.28 -4.45
N GLU A 246 3.58 -8.03 -4.92
CA GLU A 246 4.42 -7.00 -4.33
C GLU A 246 3.59 -5.78 -3.93
N THR A 247 3.92 -5.11 -2.83
CA THR A 247 3.25 -3.86 -2.43
C THR A 247 4.17 -2.67 -2.61
N VAL A 248 3.79 -1.73 -3.48
CA VAL A 248 4.48 -0.45 -3.69
C VAL A 248 3.65 0.71 -3.14
N VAL A 249 4.30 1.86 -2.96
CA VAL A 249 3.65 3.13 -2.57
C VAL A 249 3.71 4.08 -3.76
N ALA A 250 2.56 4.60 -4.19
CA ALA A 250 2.47 5.56 -5.28
C ALA A 250 3.23 6.86 -4.95
N GLY A 251 3.86 7.46 -5.96
CA GLY A 251 4.80 8.58 -5.80
C GLY A 251 6.19 8.19 -5.28
N SER A 252 6.36 7.01 -4.68
CA SER A 252 7.65 6.53 -4.18
C SER A 252 8.41 5.72 -5.25
N PRO A 253 9.73 5.91 -5.42
CA PRO A 253 10.55 5.07 -6.30
C PRO A 253 10.54 3.61 -5.85
N ALA A 254 10.27 2.68 -6.77
CA ALA A 254 10.31 1.23 -6.53
C ALA A 254 10.98 0.49 -7.68
N ALA A 255 11.48 -0.72 -7.43
CA ALA A 255 12.09 -1.56 -8.47
C ALA A 255 11.07 -1.99 -9.56
N TYR A 256 9.80 -2.05 -9.20
CA TYR A 256 8.69 -2.57 -10.00
C TYR A 256 7.99 -1.52 -10.88
N THR A 257 8.32 -0.22 -10.73
CA THR A 257 7.60 0.87 -11.42
C THR A 257 8.53 1.88 -12.09
N LYS A 258 8.00 2.65 -13.04
CA LYS A 258 8.57 3.87 -13.61
C LYS A 258 7.46 4.93 -13.64
N TYR A 259 7.79 6.15 -13.22
CA TYR A 259 6.86 7.28 -13.26
C TYR A 259 7.09 8.11 -14.53
N GLU A 260 6.01 8.52 -15.19
CA GLU A 260 6.05 9.31 -16.43
C GLU A 260 4.84 10.24 -16.49
N GLY A 261 5.02 11.48 -16.03
CA GLY A 261 3.91 12.42 -15.78
C GLY A 261 2.91 11.85 -14.78
N SER A 262 1.64 11.74 -15.19
CA SER A 262 0.56 11.08 -14.45
C SER A 262 0.51 9.56 -14.59
N THR A 263 1.54 8.93 -15.16
CA THR A 263 1.54 7.47 -15.41
C THR A 263 2.45 6.73 -14.45
N ILE A 264 1.95 5.65 -13.85
CA ILE A 264 2.75 4.57 -13.27
C ILE A 264 2.84 3.45 -14.31
N LEU A 265 3.97 3.36 -14.98
CA LEU A 265 4.31 2.23 -15.84
C LEU A 265 4.84 1.10 -14.96
N VAL A 266 4.13 -0.02 -14.90
CA VAL A 266 4.58 -1.23 -14.19
C VAL A 266 5.59 -1.97 -15.05
N ARG A 267 6.68 -2.46 -14.44
CA ARG A 267 7.73 -3.22 -15.13
C ARG A 267 7.39 -4.69 -15.20
N THR A 268 7.84 -5.38 -16.25
CA THR A 268 7.60 -6.82 -16.43
C THR A 268 8.36 -7.67 -15.40
N ALA A 269 7.97 -8.94 -15.23
CA ALA A 269 8.70 -9.89 -14.38
C ALA A 269 10.20 -9.98 -14.76
N ALA A 270 10.49 -10.04 -16.06
CA ALA A 270 11.87 -10.08 -16.58
C ALA A 270 12.68 -8.81 -16.24
N GLN A 271 12.06 -7.63 -16.26
CA GLN A 271 12.71 -6.35 -15.89
C GLN A 271 12.93 -6.18 -14.38
N THR A 272 12.21 -6.94 -13.56
CA THR A 272 12.23 -6.86 -12.09
C THR A 272 13.01 -8.01 -11.44
N GLY A 273 13.33 -9.05 -12.21
CA GLY A 273 14.04 -10.23 -11.71
C GLY A 273 13.15 -11.22 -10.95
N ILE A 274 11.83 -11.01 -10.97
CA ILE A 274 10.84 -11.95 -10.43
C ILE A 274 10.98 -13.27 -11.18
N ARG A 275 11.01 -14.38 -10.43
CA ARG A 275 11.05 -15.75 -10.97
C ARG A 275 9.80 -16.47 -10.51
N PHE A 276 9.15 -17.14 -11.45
CA PHE A 276 7.98 -17.93 -11.12
C PHE A 276 8.39 -19.29 -10.56
N ILE A 277 7.64 -19.77 -9.57
CA ILE A 277 7.75 -21.14 -9.04
C ILE A 277 6.38 -21.81 -9.09
N ARG A 278 6.37 -23.12 -9.28
CA ARG A 278 5.19 -23.96 -9.11
C ARG A 278 5.41 -24.87 -7.91
N ARG A 279 4.60 -24.68 -6.88
CA ARG A 279 4.57 -25.52 -5.69
C ARG A 279 3.58 -26.65 -5.89
N VAL A 280 4.06 -27.88 -5.96
CA VAL A 280 3.22 -29.09 -6.05
C VAL A 280 3.35 -29.89 -4.75
N PRO A 281 2.27 -30.03 -3.96
CA PRO A 281 2.20 -30.96 -2.83
C PRO A 281 2.61 -32.39 -3.20
N ILE A 282 3.32 -33.07 -2.29
CA ILE A 282 3.74 -34.47 -2.47
C ILE A 282 3.08 -35.41 -1.46
N SER A 283 2.90 -36.66 -1.87
CA SER A 283 2.55 -37.77 -0.99
C SER A 283 3.49 -38.94 -1.28
N VAL A 284 4.25 -39.40 -0.29
CA VAL A 284 5.18 -40.53 -0.44
C VAL A 284 4.66 -41.71 0.36
N THR A 285 4.15 -42.70 -0.36
CA THR A 285 3.50 -43.90 0.19
C THR A 285 4.22 -45.15 -0.30
N SER A 286 4.03 -46.26 0.42
CA SER A 286 4.29 -47.59 -0.12
C SER A 286 3.13 -48.01 -1.01
N VAL A 287 3.37 -48.91 -1.97
CA VAL A 287 2.31 -49.60 -2.75
C VAL A 287 1.28 -50.37 -1.90
N LYS A 288 1.49 -50.44 -0.57
CA LYS A 288 0.56 -50.96 0.44
C LYS A 288 -0.22 -49.86 1.19
N GLY A 289 -0.20 -48.61 0.72
CA GLY A 289 -0.90 -47.45 1.32
C GLY A 289 -0.27 -46.87 2.60
N VAL A 290 0.85 -47.41 3.07
CA VAL A 290 1.54 -46.92 4.29
C VAL A 290 2.44 -45.73 3.95
N THR A 291 2.38 -44.64 4.72
CA THR A 291 3.26 -43.48 4.55
C THR A 291 4.73 -43.84 4.78
N VAL A 292 5.63 -43.32 3.94
CA VAL A 292 7.07 -43.59 4.05
C VAL A 292 7.79 -42.44 4.74
N ASN A 293 8.50 -42.75 5.81
CA ASN A 293 9.38 -41.81 6.51
C ASN A 293 10.84 -42.08 6.15
N GLY A 294 11.66 -41.02 6.07
CA GLY A 294 13.09 -41.14 5.78
C GLY A 294 13.37 -41.45 4.31
N TYR A 295 13.13 -40.47 3.45
CA TYR A 295 13.42 -40.52 2.02
C TYR A 295 14.11 -39.22 1.55
N THR A 296 14.79 -39.29 0.41
CA THR A 296 15.31 -38.14 -0.32
C THR A 296 14.65 -38.03 -1.69
N ILE A 297 14.47 -36.79 -2.18
CA ILE A 297 13.93 -36.50 -3.51
C ILE A 297 14.97 -35.67 -4.28
N SER A 298 15.13 -35.97 -5.57
CA SER A 298 15.77 -35.06 -6.52
C SER A 298 14.91 -34.86 -7.77
N VAL A 299 14.98 -33.65 -8.33
CA VAL A 299 14.30 -33.21 -9.55
C VAL A 299 15.37 -32.74 -10.52
N ASN A 300 15.44 -33.31 -11.73
CA ASN A 300 16.45 -32.97 -12.74
C ASN A 300 17.90 -32.97 -12.18
N GLY A 301 18.18 -33.89 -11.23
CA GLY A 301 19.45 -33.99 -10.50
C GLY A 301 19.64 -33.02 -9.32
N ARG A 302 18.79 -31.99 -9.17
CA ARG A 302 18.76 -31.08 -8.01
C ARG A 302 18.07 -31.76 -6.82
N SER A 303 18.76 -31.90 -5.69
CA SER A 303 18.14 -32.36 -4.44
C SER A 303 17.08 -31.36 -3.94
N VAL A 304 15.95 -31.85 -3.44
CA VAL A 304 14.84 -31.05 -2.89
C VAL A 304 14.73 -31.29 -1.38
N SER A 305 14.33 -30.26 -0.63
CA SER A 305 14.02 -30.41 0.80
C SER A 305 12.86 -31.38 0.99
N THR A 306 13.01 -32.36 1.88
CA THR A 306 11.93 -33.26 2.30
C THR A 306 11.38 -32.92 3.70
N ALA A 307 11.71 -31.72 4.21
CA ALA A 307 11.14 -31.19 5.45
C ALA A 307 9.72 -30.65 5.25
N ASP A 308 9.42 -30.14 4.05
CA ASP A 308 8.13 -29.59 3.64
C ASP A 308 7.40 -30.57 2.70
N PRO A 309 6.06 -30.69 2.78
CA PRO A 309 5.30 -31.66 1.99
C PRO A 309 5.00 -31.18 0.56
N PHE A 310 5.95 -30.51 -0.10
CA PHE A 310 5.83 -30.03 -1.48
C PHE A 310 7.17 -29.96 -2.21
N ILE A 311 7.13 -29.94 -3.54
CA ILE A 311 8.26 -29.60 -4.40
C ILE A 311 8.02 -28.22 -5.01
N ASP A 312 9.00 -27.33 -4.87
CA ASP A 312 9.07 -26.07 -5.63
C ASP A 312 9.86 -26.28 -6.93
N PHE A 313 9.13 -26.36 -8.04
CA PHE A 313 9.67 -26.35 -9.40
C PHE A 313 9.87 -24.91 -9.88
N THR A 314 11.00 -24.65 -10.53
CA THR A 314 11.31 -23.35 -11.16
C THR A 314 10.98 -23.38 -12.64
N GLU A 315 10.95 -22.20 -13.29
CA GLU A 315 10.83 -22.07 -14.76
C GLU A 315 11.92 -22.82 -15.56
N ARG A 316 13.01 -23.27 -14.92
CA ARG A 316 14.05 -24.12 -15.55
C ARG A 316 13.87 -25.61 -15.29
N ASP A 317 13.06 -25.98 -14.29
CA ASP A 317 12.67 -27.37 -14.06
C ASP A 317 11.46 -27.76 -14.92
N LEU A 318 10.71 -26.77 -15.45
CA LEU A 318 9.50 -26.90 -16.27
C LEU A 318 9.68 -26.22 -17.65
N ASP A 319 10.59 -26.76 -18.46
CA ASP A 319 10.83 -26.33 -19.85
C ASP A 319 9.68 -26.87 -20.74
N PRO A 320 8.95 -26.05 -21.54
CA PRO A 320 7.71 -26.49 -22.18
C PRO A 320 7.79 -27.74 -23.06
N ASP A 321 8.92 -27.93 -23.75
CA ASP A 321 9.20 -29.10 -24.61
C ASP A 321 9.99 -30.21 -23.88
N GLY A 322 10.18 -30.10 -22.56
CA GLY A 322 11.05 -30.94 -21.75
C GLY A 322 10.33 -31.84 -20.73
N ASP A 323 10.98 -32.96 -20.41
CA ASP A 323 10.60 -33.89 -19.34
C ASP A 323 11.22 -33.51 -17.99
N VAL A 324 10.47 -33.76 -16.92
CA VAL A 324 10.89 -33.61 -15.52
C VAL A 324 11.26 -34.99 -14.96
N GLU A 325 12.55 -35.26 -14.70
CA GLU A 325 12.97 -36.48 -14.00
C GLU A 325 12.88 -36.27 -12.48
N ILE A 326 12.02 -37.05 -11.81
CA ILE A 326 11.87 -37.07 -10.36
C ILE A 326 12.37 -38.43 -9.84
N GLN A 327 13.38 -38.40 -8.98
CA GLN A 327 13.93 -39.60 -8.35
C GLN A 327 13.66 -39.57 -6.84
N VAL A 328 13.23 -40.70 -6.27
CA VAL A 328 12.95 -40.86 -4.83
C VAL A 328 13.71 -42.06 -4.30
N ALA A 329 14.46 -41.90 -3.19
CA ALA A 329 15.24 -42.97 -2.58
C ALA A 329 14.99 -43.09 -1.07
N SER A 330 14.94 -44.32 -0.56
CA SER A 330 14.87 -44.64 0.87
C SER A 330 15.49 -46.03 1.13
N ASN A 331 16.13 -46.22 2.29
CA ASN A 331 16.94 -47.41 2.59
C ASN A 331 16.15 -48.74 2.57
N ASN A 332 14.83 -48.69 2.81
CA ASN A 332 13.97 -49.87 2.93
C ASN A 332 13.11 -50.12 1.68
N TYR A 333 13.31 -49.34 0.61
CA TYR A 333 12.47 -49.33 -0.59
C TYR A 333 13.34 -49.35 -1.86
N ARG A 334 12.77 -49.80 -2.97
CA ARG A 334 13.40 -49.64 -4.29
C ARG A 334 13.37 -48.16 -4.69
N PRO A 335 14.47 -47.58 -5.22
CA PRO A 335 14.44 -46.22 -5.73
C PRO A 335 13.42 -46.08 -6.86
N LEU A 336 12.53 -45.10 -6.73
CA LEU A 336 11.59 -44.71 -7.78
C LEU A 336 12.29 -43.72 -8.73
N LYS A 337 12.08 -43.90 -10.03
CA LYS A 337 12.36 -42.91 -11.05
C LYS A 337 11.10 -42.68 -11.86
N LEU A 338 10.73 -41.42 -12.01
CA LEU A 338 9.55 -40.96 -12.72
C LEU A 338 10.01 -39.90 -13.74
N SER A 339 9.49 -39.96 -14.96
CA SER A 339 9.66 -38.92 -15.98
C SER A 339 8.27 -38.45 -16.36
N MET A 340 8.01 -37.14 -16.28
CA MET A 340 6.72 -36.54 -16.64
C MET A 340 6.93 -35.34 -17.56
N PRO A 341 6.13 -35.15 -18.62
CA PRO A 341 6.20 -33.93 -19.42
C PRO A 341 5.93 -32.68 -18.59
N SER A 342 6.66 -31.60 -18.81
CA SER A 342 6.49 -30.35 -18.06
C SER A 342 5.07 -29.78 -18.16
N ALA A 343 4.36 -30.00 -19.28
CA ALA A 343 2.96 -29.62 -19.45
C ALA A 343 1.99 -30.35 -18.49
N GLU A 344 2.26 -31.63 -18.17
CA GLU A 344 1.50 -32.39 -17.17
C GLU A 344 1.84 -31.90 -15.75
N MET A 345 3.13 -31.63 -15.48
CA MET A 345 3.55 -31.08 -14.20
C MET A 345 2.99 -29.66 -13.93
N LEU A 346 2.82 -28.84 -14.96
CA LEU A 346 2.18 -27.51 -14.90
C LEU A 346 0.67 -27.55 -14.58
N THR A 347 0.02 -28.71 -14.64
CA THR A 347 -1.40 -28.91 -14.29
C THR A 347 -1.60 -29.80 -13.06
N THR A 348 -0.63 -30.66 -12.71
CA THR A 348 -0.68 -31.58 -11.56
C THR A 348 -0.92 -30.87 -10.22
N GLU A 349 -2.02 -31.18 -9.53
CA GLU A 349 -2.37 -30.61 -8.22
C GLU A 349 -1.64 -31.26 -7.04
N GLN A 350 -1.38 -32.57 -7.10
CA GLN A 350 -0.63 -33.33 -6.11
C GLN A 350 0.15 -34.46 -6.78
N LEU A 351 1.41 -34.64 -6.39
CA LEU A 351 2.29 -35.69 -6.90
C LEU A 351 2.32 -36.87 -5.92
N ASN A 352 1.74 -38.00 -6.33
CA ASN A 352 1.73 -39.24 -5.55
C ASN A 352 2.91 -40.13 -5.97
N LEU A 353 3.76 -40.49 -5.01
CA LEU A 353 5.05 -41.17 -5.22
C LEU A 353 5.06 -42.51 -4.49
N GLU A 354 4.68 -43.57 -5.21
CA GLU A 354 4.57 -44.91 -4.65
C GLU A 354 5.91 -45.67 -4.66
N LEU A 355 6.34 -46.13 -3.50
CA LEU A 355 7.57 -46.87 -3.28
C LEU A 355 7.31 -48.37 -3.08
N GLN A 356 8.00 -49.21 -3.84
CA GLN A 356 7.98 -50.67 -3.64
C GLN A 356 8.92 -51.05 -2.49
N PRO A 357 8.47 -51.79 -1.46
CA PRO A 357 9.34 -52.31 -0.40
C PRO A 357 10.50 -53.12 -0.98
N LEU A 358 11.68 -53.01 -0.38
CA LEU A 358 12.81 -53.83 -0.75
C LEU A 358 12.77 -55.15 0.04
N GLU A 359 12.53 -56.24 -0.67
CA GLU A 359 12.68 -57.60 -0.15
C GLU A 359 14.15 -57.94 0.11
N GLN A 360 14.41 -58.58 1.26
CA GLN A 360 15.69 -59.18 1.63
C GLN A 360 15.49 -60.68 1.83
N CYS A 361 16.20 -61.49 1.06
CA CYS A 361 16.34 -62.90 1.39
C CYS A 361 17.24 -63.02 2.63
N VAL A 362 16.72 -63.70 3.66
CA VAL A 362 17.43 -63.99 4.91
C VAL A 362 17.34 -65.48 5.22
N THR A 363 18.41 -66.04 5.77
CA THR A 363 18.42 -67.41 6.30
C THR A 363 18.15 -67.37 7.80
N LEU A 364 16.95 -67.79 8.22
CA LEU A 364 16.68 -68.05 9.63
C LEU A 364 17.26 -69.40 10.03
N ARG A 365 18.09 -69.42 11.07
CA ARG A 365 18.62 -70.64 11.67
C ARG A 365 18.20 -70.72 13.13
N LEU A 366 17.19 -71.53 13.41
CA LEU A 366 16.64 -71.75 14.75
C LEU A 366 17.41 -72.89 15.44
N ASP A 367 18.07 -72.59 16.56
CA ASP A 367 18.77 -73.58 17.38
C ASP A 367 17.91 -73.95 18.60
N PHE A 368 17.44 -75.19 18.66
CA PHE A 368 16.60 -75.72 19.73
C PHE A 368 17.41 -76.46 20.83
N GLY A 369 18.75 -76.50 20.72
CA GLY A 369 19.60 -77.32 21.59
C GLY A 369 19.70 -78.78 21.15
N ASP A 370 20.59 -79.54 21.83
CA ASP A 370 20.88 -80.95 21.55
C ASP A 370 21.29 -81.26 20.09
N GLY A 371 21.85 -80.27 19.38
CA GLY A 371 22.19 -80.36 17.96
C GLY A 371 21.00 -80.23 17.00
N ARG A 372 19.79 -79.96 17.50
CA ARG A 372 18.58 -79.78 16.68
C ARG A 372 18.53 -78.35 16.14
N VAL A 373 19.00 -78.21 14.91
CA VAL A 373 18.93 -76.96 14.14
C VAL A 373 17.88 -77.08 13.04
N PHE A 374 17.04 -76.07 12.91
CA PHE A 374 16.17 -75.87 11.74
C PHE A 374 16.65 -74.65 10.97
N GLU A 375 16.82 -74.78 9.65
CA GLU A 375 17.30 -73.71 8.79
C GLU A 375 16.31 -73.49 7.64
N GLN A 376 15.88 -72.25 7.44
CA GLN A 376 14.93 -71.88 6.39
C GLN A 376 15.28 -70.52 5.80
N GLN A 377 15.41 -70.47 4.48
CA GLN A 377 15.47 -69.22 3.72
C GLN A 377 14.05 -68.65 3.56
N ILE A 378 13.89 -67.37 3.88
CA ILE A 378 12.65 -66.61 3.70
C ILE A 378 12.95 -65.23 3.11
N SER A 379 12.03 -64.70 2.32
CA SER A 379 12.06 -63.29 1.93
C SER A 379 11.29 -62.46 2.96
N ILE A 380 11.88 -61.35 3.41
CA ILE A 380 11.22 -60.38 4.29
C ILE A 380 11.43 -58.97 3.74
N GLU A 381 10.37 -58.16 3.67
CA GLU A 381 10.47 -56.75 3.29
C GLU A 381 11.14 -55.93 4.40
N LYS A 382 12.13 -55.09 4.04
CA LYS A 382 12.94 -54.33 5.02
C LYS A 382 12.16 -53.30 5.85
N ASN A 383 10.96 -52.91 5.42
CA ASN A 383 10.07 -52.01 6.16
C ASN A 383 9.24 -52.72 7.24
N THR A 384 9.23 -54.06 7.30
CA THR A 384 8.43 -54.82 8.29
C THR A 384 9.00 -54.73 9.72
N PRO A 385 8.15 -54.76 10.77
CA PRO A 385 8.64 -54.86 12.14
C PRO A 385 9.38 -56.18 12.40
N GLU A 386 9.07 -57.24 11.65
CA GLU A 386 9.76 -58.54 11.70
C GLU A 386 11.22 -58.40 11.26
N TYR A 387 11.48 -57.79 10.10
CA TYR A 387 12.85 -57.51 9.65
C TYR A 387 13.57 -56.57 10.63
N ASN A 388 12.92 -55.50 11.09
CA ASN A 388 13.56 -54.54 11.98
C ASN A 388 13.95 -55.16 13.35
N ARG A 389 13.10 -56.01 13.93
CA ARG A 389 13.44 -56.79 15.14
C ARG A 389 14.62 -57.73 14.88
N LEU A 390 14.56 -58.49 13.78
CA LEU A 390 15.59 -59.46 13.38
C LEU A 390 16.95 -58.76 13.23
N HIS A 391 16.96 -57.61 12.54
CA HIS A 391 18.13 -56.75 12.33
C HIS A 391 18.66 -56.13 13.64
N SER A 392 17.79 -55.85 14.61
CA SER A 392 18.17 -55.40 15.97
C SER A 392 18.60 -56.55 16.90
N GLY A 393 18.68 -57.79 16.42
CA GLY A 393 19.14 -58.95 17.20
C GLY A 393 18.08 -59.64 18.07
N ASN A 394 16.79 -59.49 17.75
CA ASN A 394 15.68 -60.12 18.47
C ASN A 394 14.69 -60.76 17.47
N PHE A 395 14.27 -62.00 17.71
CA PHE A 395 13.23 -62.65 16.91
C PHE A 395 12.16 -63.23 17.83
N HIS A 396 10.98 -62.59 17.88
CA HIS A 396 9.84 -62.97 18.72
C HIS A 396 10.17 -63.20 20.22
N GLY A 397 11.14 -62.46 20.76
CA GLY A 397 11.60 -62.57 22.15
C GLY A 397 12.86 -63.41 22.34
N PHE A 398 13.25 -64.19 21.33
CA PHE A 398 14.50 -64.94 21.31
C PHE A 398 15.67 -64.07 20.82
N ARG A 399 16.89 -64.37 21.28
CA ARG A 399 18.10 -63.66 20.84
C ARG A 399 18.48 -64.11 19.43
N ALA A 400 18.56 -63.18 18.50
CA ALA A 400 19.04 -63.41 17.14
C ALA A 400 20.45 -62.83 16.96
N ASN A 401 21.37 -63.60 16.37
CA ASN A 401 22.72 -63.15 16.06
C ASN A 401 22.93 -63.10 14.54
N ARG A 402 23.11 -61.89 14.01
CA ARG A 402 23.27 -61.60 12.58
C ARG A 402 24.70 -61.92 12.12
N GLN A 403 24.79 -62.69 11.05
CA GLN A 403 26.01 -62.94 10.29
C GLN A 403 25.76 -62.48 8.84
N ILE A 404 26.72 -61.76 8.27
CA ILE A 404 26.66 -61.31 6.87
C ILE A 404 27.66 -62.16 6.09
N THR A 405 27.17 -62.90 5.09
CA THR A 405 28.02 -63.71 4.20
C THR A 405 28.66 -62.83 3.12
N GLY A 406 29.72 -63.31 2.47
CA GLY A 406 30.48 -62.55 1.46
C GLY A 406 29.61 -62.00 0.31
N ASP A 407 28.53 -62.71 -0.03
CA ASP A 407 27.57 -62.32 -1.08
C ASP A 407 26.49 -61.32 -0.61
N ASN A 408 26.72 -60.66 0.55
CA ASN A 408 25.80 -59.73 1.21
C ASN A 408 24.42 -60.34 1.57
N THR A 409 24.36 -61.67 1.69
CA THR A 409 23.23 -62.41 2.26
C THR A 409 23.27 -62.38 3.78
N GLU A 410 22.12 -62.34 4.43
CA GLU A 410 22.01 -62.25 5.89
C GLU A 410 21.56 -63.57 6.51
N VAL A 411 22.36 -64.11 7.43
CA VAL A 411 22.04 -65.31 8.21
C VAL A 411 21.78 -64.89 9.65
N TYR A 412 20.66 -65.31 10.22
CA TYR A 412 20.27 -64.96 11.59
C TYR A 412 20.13 -66.23 12.43
N ASN A 413 21.07 -66.43 13.35
CA ASN A 413 21.07 -67.54 14.29
C ASN A 413 20.20 -67.16 15.50
N VAL A 414 19.04 -67.79 15.64
CA VAL A 414 18.08 -67.54 16.73
C VAL A 414 18.19 -68.65 17.76
N ASP A 415 18.46 -68.30 19.02
CA ASP A 415 18.55 -69.28 20.12
C ASP A 415 17.17 -69.49 20.77
N VAL A 416 16.60 -70.68 20.59
CA VAL A 416 15.24 -71.05 21.03
C VAL A 416 15.26 -71.94 22.27
N ARG A 417 16.42 -72.13 22.91
CA ARG A 417 16.61 -73.11 24.02
C ARG A 417 15.79 -72.83 25.28
N THR A 418 15.30 -71.62 25.49
CA THR A 418 14.42 -71.26 26.63
C THR A 418 13.28 -70.33 26.22
N GLY A 419 12.06 -70.84 26.24
CA GLY A 419 10.88 -69.99 26.45
C GLY A 419 10.91 -69.42 27.88
N ASN A 420 10.53 -68.16 28.04
CA ASN A 420 10.58 -67.39 29.30
C ASN A 420 11.98 -67.20 29.91
N ALA A 421 12.76 -66.30 29.30
CA ALA A 421 13.49 -65.30 30.08
C ALA A 421 12.77 -63.95 29.92
N SER A 422 12.61 -63.19 31.01
CA SER A 422 11.95 -61.89 30.96
C SER A 422 12.78 -60.88 30.17
N ALA A 423 12.12 -60.03 29.38
CA ALA A 423 12.75 -58.83 28.80
C ALA A 423 13.12 -57.85 29.93
N GLY A 424 14.34 -57.95 30.45
CA GLY A 424 14.85 -57.08 31.52
C GLY A 424 16.24 -57.49 31.99
N SER A 425 17.20 -56.58 31.81
CA SER A 425 18.55 -56.58 32.41
C SER A 425 19.45 -57.82 32.24
N ALA A 426 20.39 -57.77 31.27
CA ALA A 426 21.77 -58.26 31.43
C ALA A 426 22.67 -57.99 30.20
N ASN A 427 23.06 -56.73 30.00
CA ASN A 427 24.38 -56.33 29.44
C ASN A 427 24.48 -54.79 29.48
N SER A 428 25.52 -54.17 30.04
CA SER A 428 26.64 -54.74 30.80
C SER A 428 27.34 -53.66 31.63
N GLU A 429 27.33 -53.79 32.96
CA GLU A 429 28.36 -53.18 33.80
C GLU A 429 29.50 -54.17 34.05
N GLN A 430 30.68 -53.64 34.40
CA GLN A 430 31.90 -54.35 34.82
C GLN A 430 32.76 -55.00 33.72
N SER A 431 33.50 -54.16 33.00
CA SER A 431 34.96 -54.30 33.01
C SER A 431 35.53 -53.25 33.97
N ARG A 432 36.03 -53.70 35.13
CA ARG A 432 36.63 -52.82 36.15
C ARG A 432 37.96 -53.42 36.61
N THR A 433 39.05 -52.71 36.31
CA THR A 433 40.40 -52.93 36.83
C THR A 433 41.00 -51.56 37.12
N GLU A 434 41.95 -51.48 38.06
CA GLU A 434 42.58 -50.22 38.50
C GLU A 434 43.33 -49.49 37.34
N ASP A 435 43.51 -48.17 37.35
CA ASP A 435 44.46 -47.49 38.26
C ASP A 435 44.22 -45.98 38.54
N THR A 436 44.87 -45.53 39.63
CA THR A 436 45.22 -44.19 40.18
C THR A 436 44.66 -42.83 39.71
N ASP A 437 44.47 -41.97 40.73
CA ASP A 437 44.54 -40.49 40.83
C ASP A 437 43.52 -39.53 40.15
N GLU A 438 42.94 -38.65 40.98
CA GLU A 438 41.96 -37.62 40.60
C GLU A 438 42.60 -36.37 39.96
N ALA A 439 42.30 -36.11 38.68
CA ALA A 439 42.45 -34.78 38.07
C ALA A 439 41.08 -34.08 37.95
N LYS A 440 40.64 -33.39 39.02
CA LYS A 440 39.30 -32.75 39.07
C LYS A 440 39.11 -31.65 38.02
N LYS A 441 38.27 -31.92 37.02
CA LYS A 441 37.63 -30.92 36.15
C LYS A 441 36.12 -30.95 36.34
N ALA A 442 35.58 -29.96 37.05
CA ALA A 442 34.13 -29.77 37.16
C ALA A 442 33.59 -29.01 35.94
N ALA A 443 32.44 -29.44 35.42
CA ALA A 443 31.66 -28.65 34.48
C ALA A 443 30.98 -27.47 35.23
N PRO A 444 30.86 -26.28 34.62
CA PRO A 444 30.32 -25.11 35.31
C PRO A 444 28.82 -25.22 35.55
N LYS A 445 28.38 -24.93 36.78
CA LYS A 445 26.98 -24.58 37.06
C LYS A 445 26.79 -23.11 36.72
N PHE A 446 25.86 -22.80 35.82
CA PHE A 446 25.40 -21.43 35.65
C PHE A 446 24.56 -21.01 36.85
N VAL A 447 24.83 -19.81 37.37
CA VAL A 447 24.11 -19.19 38.48
C VAL A 447 23.29 -18.04 37.91
N ASN A 448 22.01 -17.96 38.26
CA ASN A 448 21.20 -16.79 37.94
C ASN A 448 21.78 -15.56 38.64
N VAL A 449 22.18 -14.56 37.86
CA VAL A 449 22.58 -13.25 38.36
C VAL A 449 21.42 -12.30 38.12
N SER A 450 20.85 -11.78 39.21
CA SER A 450 19.86 -10.70 39.20
C SER A 450 20.51 -9.35 38.90
N ASP A 451 19.68 -8.34 38.60
CA ASP A 451 20.13 -6.97 38.41
C ASP A 451 20.90 -6.42 39.61
N GLU A 452 22.10 -5.86 39.38
CA GLU A 452 22.66 -4.62 39.97
C GLU A 452 24.16 -4.48 39.65
N ALA A 453 24.51 -3.66 38.64
CA ALA A 453 25.87 -3.14 38.43
C ALA A 453 25.88 -1.96 37.43
N VAL A 454 25.50 -0.76 37.87
CA VAL A 454 25.67 0.46 37.05
C VAL A 454 27.16 0.78 36.94
N GLN A 455 27.71 0.80 35.73
CA GLN A 455 29.01 1.43 35.46
C GLN A 455 28.80 2.88 35.02
N GLU A 456 29.26 3.83 35.83
CA GLU A 456 29.22 5.25 35.51
C GLU A 456 30.07 5.54 34.26
N ARG A 457 29.48 6.23 33.28
CA ARG A 457 30.24 6.88 32.21
C ARG A 457 30.73 8.25 32.73
N PRO A 458 31.95 8.68 32.39
CA PRO A 458 32.52 9.92 32.93
C PRO A 458 31.66 11.14 32.57
N HIS A 459 31.49 12.04 33.54
CA HIS A 459 30.74 13.29 33.40
C HIS A 459 31.38 14.17 32.31
N ILE A 460 30.62 14.43 31.24
CA ILE A 460 30.96 15.46 30.25
C ILE A 460 30.62 16.81 30.87
N ASP A 461 31.60 17.68 31.07
CA ASP A 461 31.36 19.02 31.64
C ASP A 461 30.66 19.91 30.61
N ALA A 462 29.44 20.37 30.93
CA ALA A 462 28.60 21.18 30.06
C ALA A 462 28.83 22.70 30.24
N ARG A 463 29.96 23.10 30.82
CA ARG A 463 30.34 24.51 30.98
C ARG A 463 30.83 25.11 29.67
N VAL A 464 29.92 25.81 29.00
CA VAL A 464 30.22 26.69 27.85
C VAL A 464 31.31 27.69 28.24
N PRO A 465 32.41 27.83 27.47
CA PRO A 465 33.38 28.91 27.65
C PRO A 465 32.71 30.26 27.41
N VAL A 466 32.67 31.11 28.43
CA VAL A 466 32.24 32.51 28.28
C VAL A 466 33.43 33.32 27.77
N ASP A 467 33.58 33.36 26.45
CA ASP A 467 34.52 34.30 25.82
C ASP A 467 33.98 35.73 25.94
N ALA A 468 34.83 36.64 26.40
CA ALA A 468 34.47 38.03 26.69
C ALA A 468 35.11 39.00 25.69
N ARG A 469 34.41 40.13 25.45
CA ARG A 469 34.83 41.32 24.68
C ARG A 469 34.69 41.26 23.15
N ARG A 470 33.50 41.63 22.68
CA ARG A 470 33.27 42.86 21.91
C ARG A 470 31.74 43.13 21.85
N ASP A 471 31.18 44.29 22.16
CA ASP A 471 31.56 45.72 21.95
C ASP A 471 31.69 46.06 20.45
N GLU A 472 30.87 46.89 19.79
CA GLU A 472 29.60 47.61 20.08
C GLU A 472 28.79 47.55 18.73
N THR A 473 27.55 48.02 18.50
CA THR A 473 26.88 49.29 18.83
C THR A 473 25.35 49.21 18.64
N SER A 474 24.65 50.13 19.30
CA SER A 474 23.50 50.97 18.87
C SER A 474 22.55 50.52 17.72
N ALA A 475 21.24 50.79 17.77
CA ALA A 475 20.51 51.76 18.61
C ALA A 475 19.08 51.30 18.96
N THR A 476 18.58 51.77 20.11
CA THR A 476 17.15 51.85 20.41
C THR A 476 16.52 53.06 19.73
N TYR A 477 15.23 52.98 19.42
CA TYR A 477 14.36 54.14 19.22
C TYR A 477 13.00 53.86 19.87
N ASP A 478 12.74 54.53 21.00
CA ASP A 478 11.38 54.82 21.42
C ASP A 478 10.77 55.86 20.49
N TRP A 479 9.46 55.81 20.30
CA TRP A 479 8.64 57.01 20.07
C TRP A 479 7.23 56.75 20.61
N ASP A 480 6.92 57.41 21.73
CA ASP A 480 5.55 57.57 22.24
C ASP A 480 4.96 58.88 21.68
N GLY A 481 3.65 58.94 21.44
CA GLY A 481 3.06 59.89 20.48
C GLY A 481 1.54 60.04 20.51
N SER A 482 1.00 60.35 21.69
CA SER A 482 -0.16 61.24 21.94
C SER A 482 -0.50 62.25 20.82
N ASP A 483 -1.74 62.68 20.55
CA ASP A 483 -3.11 62.30 21.02
C ASP A 483 -4.16 62.98 20.11
N ASP A 484 -5.44 62.97 20.51
CA ASP A 484 -6.60 63.79 20.05
C ASP A 484 -7.19 63.51 18.65
N GLY A 485 -8.51 63.26 18.60
CA GLY A 485 -9.24 63.10 17.32
C GLY A 485 -10.68 62.57 17.34
N ASP A 486 -11.43 62.69 18.45
CA ASP A 486 -12.87 62.37 18.46
C ASP A 486 -13.69 63.41 17.65
N ASP A 487 -14.61 62.95 16.79
CA ASP A 487 -16.00 63.46 16.79
C ASP A 487 -16.98 62.59 15.98
N ASP A 488 -18.27 62.73 16.29
CA ASP A 488 -19.35 61.82 15.89
C ASP A 488 -19.91 62.02 14.46
N SER A 489 -20.29 60.93 13.78
CA SER A 489 -21.46 60.96 12.88
C SER A 489 -22.01 59.56 12.58
N GLY A 490 -23.16 59.22 13.19
CA GLY A 490 -23.88 57.97 12.93
C GLY A 490 -25.13 58.15 12.07
N SER A 491 -25.46 57.15 11.23
CA SER A 491 -26.84 56.97 10.77
C SER A 491 -27.21 55.50 10.48
N ALA A 492 -28.47 55.19 10.81
CA ALA A 492 -29.18 53.90 10.76
C ALA A 492 -28.97 53.07 9.46
N PHE A 493 -29.10 51.74 9.47
CA PHE A 493 -30.36 51.07 9.83
C PHE A 493 -30.24 49.61 10.27
N SER A 494 -30.94 49.26 11.34
CA SER A 494 -31.26 47.87 11.71
C SER A 494 -32.73 47.57 11.41
N ARG A 495 -33.04 46.47 10.69
CA ARG A 495 -34.37 45.81 10.70
C ARG A 495 -34.43 44.49 9.91
N ARG A 496 -35.35 43.61 10.36
CA ARG A 496 -35.93 42.44 9.65
C ARG A 496 -35.03 41.20 9.43
N LYS A 497 -34.68 40.53 10.53
CA LYS A 497 -34.86 39.07 10.63
C LYS A 497 -36.22 38.77 11.29
N ALA A 498 -37.23 38.44 10.50
CA ALA A 498 -38.52 37.84 10.92
C ALA A 498 -39.27 37.35 9.67
N VAL A 499 -40.23 36.42 9.83
CA VAL A 499 -41.15 35.94 8.77
C VAL A 499 -40.49 35.18 7.60
N LYS A 500 -39.87 34.02 7.88
CA LYS A 500 -39.76 32.87 6.94
C LYS A 500 -39.83 31.49 7.64
N TRP A 501 -40.35 31.41 8.87
CA TRP A 501 -40.39 30.19 9.70
C TRP A 501 -41.82 29.75 10.04
N LEU A 502 -42.62 29.43 9.01
CA LEU A 502 -43.95 28.81 9.18
C LEU A 502 -44.46 28.02 7.96
N GLY A 503 -43.64 27.84 6.90
CA GLY A 503 -44.06 27.20 5.65
C GLY A 503 -43.49 25.79 5.38
N PHE A 504 -42.36 25.41 6.00
CA PHE A 504 -41.65 24.17 5.63
C PHE A 504 -42.15 22.90 6.34
N GLY A 505 -42.88 23.03 7.46
CA GLY A 505 -43.29 21.88 8.27
C GLY A 505 -44.34 20.94 7.64
N LEU A 506 -45.13 21.44 6.68
CA LEU A 506 -46.22 20.65 6.05
C LEU A 506 -45.81 19.96 4.75
N LEU A 507 -44.76 20.43 4.06
CA LEU A 507 -44.36 19.86 2.77
C LEU A 507 -43.56 18.55 2.93
N GLY A 508 -42.73 18.45 3.97
CA GLY A 508 -41.91 17.25 4.22
C GLY A 508 -42.73 16.00 4.54
N VAL A 509 -43.84 16.15 5.29
CA VAL A 509 -44.70 15.01 5.67
C VAL A 509 -45.39 14.39 4.46
N ALA A 510 -45.80 15.21 3.48
CA ALA A 510 -46.44 14.72 2.25
C ALA A 510 -45.48 13.87 1.39
N ILE A 511 -44.20 14.24 1.33
CA ILE A 511 -43.19 13.54 0.53
C ILE A 511 -42.91 12.14 1.13
N VAL A 512 -42.81 12.01 2.46
CA VAL A 512 -42.57 10.72 3.12
C VAL A 512 -43.71 9.72 2.85
N VAL A 513 -44.98 10.20 2.86
CA VAL A 513 -46.14 9.34 2.55
C VAL A 513 -46.16 8.88 1.09
N ILE A 514 -45.69 9.70 0.15
CA ILE A 514 -45.61 9.33 -1.27
C ILE A 514 -44.51 8.29 -1.52
N VAL A 515 -43.34 8.43 -0.88
CA VAL A 515 -42.24 7.45 -1.01
C VAL A 515 -42.63 6.09 -0.40
N ALA A 516 -43.38 6.08 0.71
CA ALA A 516 -43.88 4.85 1.33
C ALA A 516 -44.92 4.09 0.50
N LEU A 517 -45.50 4.71 -0.54
CA LEU A 517 -46.51 4.11 -1.43
C LEU A 517 -45.95 3.71 -2.82
N LEU A 518 -44.64 3.80 -3.02
CA LEU A 518 -43.97 3.53 -4.31
C LEU A 518 -42.86 2.45 -4.23
N LEU A 519 -42.78 1.71 -3.12
CA LEU A 519 -41.93 0.52 -3.02
C LEU A 519 -42.71 -0.73 -3.47
N PRO A 520 -42.22 -1.51 -4.45
CA PRO A 520 -42.89 -2.73 -4.91
C PRO A 520 -42.67 -3.91 -3.95
N GLU A 521 -43.65 -4.82 -3.88
CA GLU A 521 -43.62 -6.00 -3.02
C GLU A 521 -42.91 -7.21 -3.66
N GLY A 522 -41.88 -7.72 -2.97
CA GLY A 522 -41.62 -9.15 -2.71
C GLY A 522 -41.49 -10.20 -3.84
N GLU A 523 -40.26 -10.71 -4.01
CA GLU A 523 -39.87 -12.14 -4.18
C GLU A 523 -38.32 -12.18 -4.28
N GLY A 524 -37.54 -13.17 -3.82
CA GLY A 524 -37.78 -14.39 -3.03
C GLY A 524 -36.49 -15.24 -2.97
N LEU A 525 -36.39 -16.21 -2.04
CA LEU A 525 -35.26 -17.16 -1.84
C LEU A 525 -33.89 -16.56 -1.39
N ASP A 526 -33.08 -17.23 -0.55
CA ASP A 526 -33.38 -18.31 0.41
C ASP A 526 -32.36 -18.30 1.58
N THR A 527 -32.76 -18.82 2.74
CA THR A 527 -31.88 -18.92 3.93
C THR A 527 -31.63 -20.38 4.34
N VAL A 528 -30.36 -20.77 4.49
CA VAL A 528 -29.97 -22.00 5.21
C VAL A 528 -29.33 -21.62 6.54
N LEU A 529 -30.05 -21.91 7.63
CA LEU A 529 -29.56 -21.86 9.00
C LEU A 529 -28.83 -23.16 9.35
N SER A 530 -27.82 -23.05 10.21
CA SER A 530 -27.23 -24.18 10.95
C SER A 530 -27.11 -23.76 12.42
N ASP A 531 -28.03 -24.24 13.26
CA ASP A 531 -28.08 -23.94 14.69
C ASP A 531 -27.08 -24.78 15.52
N PRO A 532 -26.74 -24.36 16.75
CA PRO A 532 -25.57 -24.88 17.49
C PRO A 532 -25.88 -26.08 18.40
N THR A 533 -24.84 -26.70 18.95
CA THR A 533 -24.92 -27.46 20.21
C THR A 533 -23.62 -27.33 21.02
N GLU A 534 -23.78 -27.15 22.32
CA GLU A 534 -22.76 -27.07 23.40
C GLU A 534 -22.05 -28.45 23.63
N LEU A 535 -20.99 -28.70 24.41
CA LEU A 535 -20.11 -28.00 25.38
C LEU A 535 -18.80 -28.89 25.52
N ALA A 536 -17.73 -28.71 26.32
CA ALA A 536 -17.39 -27.82 27.44
C ALA A 536 -15.84 -27.71 27.70
N ALA A 537 -15.50 -26.87 28.69
CA ALA A 537 -14.46 -27.00 29.75
C ALA A 537 -13.58 -28.28 29.87
N SER A 538 -12.33 -28.24 30.38
CA SER A 538 -11.50 -27.12 30.89
C SER A 538 -10.07 -27.55 31.35
N GLY A 539 -9.08 -26.65 31.19
CA GLY A 539 -7.84 -26.56 32.01
C GLY A 539 -6.65 -27.47 31.63
N ASP A 540 -5.38 -27.11 31.91
CA ASP A 540 -4.82 -25.81 32.34
C ASP A 540 -3.28 -25.77 32.08
N ALA A 541 -2.71 -24.55 31.91
CA ALA A 541 -1.27 -24.16 31.85
C ALA A 541 -0.27 -24.96 30.93
N ALA A 542 0.70 -24.35 30.20
CA ALA A 542 1.37 -23.07 30.38
C ALA A 542 2.11 -22.53 29.11
N ALA A 543 2.38 -21.21 29.12
CA ALA A 543 3.47 -20.46 28.46
C ALA A 543 3.52 -20.23 26.91
N ASP A 544 3.49 -18.94 26.57
CA ASP A 544 4.23 -18.21 25.52
C ASP A 544 4.24 -18.69 24.05
N SER A 545 3.27 -18.18 23.27
CA SER A 545 3.53 -17.13 22.24
C SER A 545 2.30 -16.88 21.35
N ILE A 546 1.25 -16.26 21.90
CA ILE A 546 -0.01 -16.00 21.19
C ILE A 546 -0.28 -14.49 21.14
N ALA A 547 -0.46 -13.95 19.93
CA ALA A 547 -0.98 -12.60 19.73
C ALA A 547 -2.37 -12.51 20.37
N ARG A 548 -2.63 -11.46 21.17
CA ARG A 548 -3.94 -11.26 21.82
C ARG A 548 -5.02 -11.20 20.73
N GLN A 549 -5.85 -12.24 20.67
CA GLN A 549 -7.13 -12.13 19.98
C GLN A 549 -7.95 -11.10 20.75
N ALA A 550 -8.23 -9.96 20.12
CA ALA A 550 -9.04 -8.92 20.72
C ALA A 550 -10.39 -9.51 21.16
N GLN A 551 -10.80 -9.23 22.41
CA GLN A 551 -12.07 -9.72 22.92
C GLN A 551 -13.22 -9.21 22.03
N PRO A 552 -14.24 -10.05 21.74
CA PRO A 552 -15.40 -9.60 20.99
C PRO A 552 -16.07 -8.44 21.73
N MET A 553 -16.47 -7.41 21.00
CA MET A 553 -17.14 -6.25 21.59
C MET A 553 -18.44 -6.69 22.27
N THR A 554 -18.67 -6.18 23.47
CA THR A 554 -19.99 -6.28 24.12
C THR A 554 -21.02 -5.49 23.31
N THR A 555 -22.30 -5.83 23.45
CA THR A 555 -23.39 -5.17 22.72
C THR A 555 -23.42 -3.65 22.93
N GLU A 556 -23.04 -3.17 24.12
CA GLU A 556 -22.90 -1.74 24.42
C GLU A 556 -21.71 -1.09 23.69
N GLU A 557 -20.55 -1.78 23.62
CA GLU A 557 -19.37 -1.27 22.92
C GLU A 557 -19.57 -1.23 21.40
N THR A 558 -20.29 -2.20 20.83
CA THR A 558 -20.67 -2.20 19.41
C THR A 558 -21.58 -1.02 19.08
N ALA A 559 -22.63 -0.79 19.90
CA ALA A 559 -23.54 0.34 19.72
C ALA A 559 -22.83 1.70 19.88
N ASP A 560 -21.95 1.85 20.88
CA ASP A 560 -21.11 3.03 21.04
C ASP A 560 -20.20 3.23 19.82
N ALA A 561 -19.53 2.17 19.34
CA ALA A 561 -18.63 2.24 18.19
C ALA A 561 -19.35 2.60 16.89
N GLU A 562 -20.54 2.03 16.63
CA GLU A 562 -21.40 2.40 15.50
C GLU A 562 -21.82 3.87 15.56
N TYR A 563 -22.26 4.36 16.72
CA TYR A 563 -22.60 5.76 16.92
C TYR A 563 -21.40 6.69 16.66
N LEU A 564 -20.23 6.39 17.23
CA LEU A 564 -18.99 7.15 17.04
C LEU A 564 -18.54 7.14 15.56
N ASN A 565 -18.71 6.02 14.87
CA ASN A 565 -18.34 5.88 13.46
C ASN A 565 -19.28 6.64 12.51
N ALA A 566 -20.59 6.64 12.77
CA ALA A 566 -21.59 7.24 11.90
C ALA A 566 -21.72 8.78 12.05
N ASN A 567 -21.21 9.39 13.12
CA ASN A 567 -21.47 10.79 13.46
C ASN A 567 -20.23 11.70 13.42
N SER A 568 -20.39 12.92 12.93
CA SER A 568 -19.35 13.97 12.85
C SER A 568 -19.33 14.93 14.05
N GLU A 569 -20.42 14.96 14.82
CA GLU A 569 -20.49 15.49 16.19
C GLU A 569 -20.85 14.35 17.14
N TRP A 570 -20.09 14.21 18.23
CA TRP A 570 -20.33 13.21 19.25
C TRP A 570 -20.92 13.87 20.50
N ASP A 571 -22.05 13.35 20.96
CA ASP A 571 -22.69 13.66 22.23
C ASP A 571 -22.31 12.56 23.24
N PHE A 572 -21.46 12.91 24.21
CA PHE A 572 -20.93 11.95 25.18
C PHE A 572 -22.00 11.38 26.13
N SER A 573 -23.22 11.93 26.17
CA SER A 573 -24.31 11.39 27.00
C SER A 573 -24.92 10.11 26.43
N ARG A 574 -24.63 9.81 25.16
CA ARG A 574 -25.10 8.63 24.43
C ARG A 574 -24.16 7.44 24.58
N LEU A 575 -22.95 7.64 25.11
CA LEU A 575 -21.93 6.61 25.25
C LEU A 575 -22.14 5.82 26.54
N VAL A 576 -22.66 4.60 26.41
CA VAL A 576 -23.11 3.79 27.55
C VAL A 576 -22.01 2.86 28.05
N SER A 577 -21.14 2.36 27.17
CA SER A 577 -20.16 1.33 27.50
C SER A 577 -18.98 1.85 28.34
N PRO A 578 -18.20 0.97 29.02
CA PRO A 578 -16.95 1.36 29.66
C PRO A 578 -15.92 1.97 28.69
N MET A 579 -15.87 1.48 27.44
CA MET A 579 -15.03 2.01 26.37
C MET A 579 -15.42 3.45 26.02
N GLY A 580 -16.71 3.68 25.75
CA GLY A 580 -17.25 5.00 25.38
C GLY A 580 -17.14 6.03 26.50
N ARG A 581 -17.44 5.65 27.75
CA ARG A 581 -17.29 6.54 28.92
C ARG A 581 -15.83 6.92 29.20
N SER A 582 -14.89 5.98 29.06
CA SER A 582 -13.46 6.27 29.22
C SER A 582 -12.92 7.13 28.07
N LEU A 583 -13.44 6.94 26.85
CA LEU A 583 -13.14 7.79 25.68
C LEU A 583 -13.62 9.24 25.92
N ALA A 584 -14.89 9.43 26.28
CA ALA A 584 -15.46 10.72 26.62
C ALA A 584 -14.67 11.45 27.71
N LYS A 585 -14.24 10.72 28.74
CA LYS A 585 -13.38 11.26 29.79
C LYS A 585 -12.02 11.71 29.25
N ALA A 586 -11.35 10.93 28.39
CA ALA A 586 -10.06 11.32 27.81
C ALA A 586 -10.14 12.62 27.00
N PHE A 587 -11.20 12.81 26.22
CA PHE A 587 -11.47 14.09 25.53
C PHE A 587 -11.69 15.25 26.51
N THR A 588 -12.46 15.02 27.58
CA THR A 588 -12.86 16.04 28.57
C THR A 588 -11.73 16.46 29.51
N ASP A 589 -10.87 15.51 29.91
CA ASP A 589 -9.68 15.76 30.73
C ASP A 589 -8.48 16.24 29.88
N GLY A 590 -8.52 16.00 28.57
CA GLY A 590 -7.42 16.32 27.64
C GLY A 590 -6.27 15.33 27.70
N ASP A 591 -6.50 14.13 28.19
CA ASP A 591 -5.49 13.09 28.35
C ASP A 591 -5.21 12.43 26.99
N LEU A 592 -4.13 12.88 26.34
CA LEU A 592 -3.70 12.38 25.04
C LEU A 592 -3.30 10.89 25.08
N LYS A 593 -2.84 10.40 26.24
CA LYS A 593 -2.41 9.01 26.40
C LYS A 593 -3.62 8.10 26.59
N ALA A 594 -4.52 8.41 27.52
CA ALA A 594 -5.76 7.67 27.71
C ALA A 594 -6.67 7.70 26.48
N LEU A 595 -6.61 8.77 25.67
CA LEU A 595 -7.26 8.84 24.37
C LEU A 595 -6.71 7.78 23.41
N VAL A 596 -5.40 7.75 23.21
CA VAL A 596 -4.74 6.88 22.22
C VAL A 596 -4.72 5.41 22.64
N GLU A 597 -4.66 5.14 23.95
CA GLU A 597 -4.70 3.78 24.51
C GLU A 597 -6.13 3.22 24.68
N ASN A 598 -7.18 3.96 24.33
CA ASN A 598 -8.57 3.50 24.37
C ASN A 598 -8.84 2.45 23.27
N ASP A 599 -9.60 1.40 23.59
CA ASP A 599 -9.84 0.25 22.70
C ASP A 599 -10.50 0.64 21.37
N TYR A 600 -11.31 1.70 21.33
CA TYR A 600 -11.89 2.25 20.10
C TYR A 600 -10.79 2.66 19.08
N PHE A 601 -9.66 3.18 19.55
CA PHE A 601 -8.52 3.60 18.72
C PHE A 601 -7.37 2.60 18.67
N ALA A 602 -7.21 1.73 19.68
CA ALA A 602 -6.09 0.78 19.78
C ALA A 602 -6.40 -0.58 19.14
N VAL A 603 -7.67 -1.01 19.10
CA VAL A 603 -8.05 -2.27 18.44
C VAL A 603 -8.34 -2.01 16.96
N LYS A 604 -7.60 -2.70 16.09
CA LYS A 604 -7.69 -2.54 14.63
C LYS A 604 -9.12 -2.79 14.13
N GLY A 605 -9.71 -1.76 13.50
CA GLY A 605 -11.04 -1.83 12.89
C GLY A 605 -12.19 -1.25 13.72
N ARG A 606 -12.01 -0.92 15.01
CA ARG A 606 -13.08 -0.34 15.83
C ARG A 606 -13.40 1.12 15.45
N CYS A 607 -12.39 1.97 15.24
CA CYS A 607 -12.57 3.34 14.71
C CYS A 607 -12.36 3.39 13.19
N THR A 608 -13.45 3.57 12.44
CA THR A 608 -13.45 3.84 10.99
C THR A 608 -13.62 5.34 10.68
N ASN A 609 -14.10 6.14 11.63
CA ASN A 609 -14.25 7.59 11.48
C ASN A 609 -12.90 8.27 11.21
N ARG A 610 -12.78 8.93 10.05
CA ARG A 610 -11.53 9.54 9.57
C ARG A 610 -11.07 10.70 10.44
N ASP A 611 -11.96 11.62 10.76
CA ASP A 611 -11.61 12.83 11.50
C ASP A 611 -11.33 12.48 12.99
N ALA A 612 -11.97 11.45 13.54
CA ALA A 612 -11.62 10.89 14.85
C ALA A 612 -10.22 10.25 14.86
N ASN A 613 -9.88 9.40 13.88
CA ASN A 613 -8.54 8.84 13.74
C ASN A 613 -7.48 9.95 13.58
N GLN A 614 -7.78 11.01 12.83
CA GLN A 614 -6.87 12.15 12.66
C GLN A 614 -6.60 12.88 13.99
N ILE A 615 -7.59 12.97 14.90
CA ILE A 615 -7.38 13.49 16.26
C ILE A 615 -6.43 12.57 17.04
N ALA A 616 -6.65 11.26 17.02
CA ALA A 616 -5.80 10.28 17.72
C ALA A 616 -4.36 10.29 17.20
N ASP A 617 -4.14 10.38 15.89
CA ASP A 617 -2.80 10.42 15.29
C ASP A 617 -2.06 11.74 15.61
N MET A 618 -2.77 12.87 15.72
CA MET A 618 -2.16 14.13 16.16
C MET A 618 -1.89 14.15 17.66
N ALA A 619 -2.78 13.56 18.48
CA ALA A 619 -2.55 13.38 19.91
C ALA A 619 -1.32 12.50 20.16
N TRP A 620 -1.22 11.34 19.49
CA TRP A 620 -0.08 10.42 19.61
C TRP A 620 1.25 11.10 19.28
N ARG A 621 1.33 11.78 18.13
CA ARG A 621 2.54 12.54 17.72
C ARG A 621 2.95 13.62 18.72
N ALA A 622 2.00 14.17 19.49
CA ALA A 622 2.28 15.22 20.46
C ALA A 622 2.81 14.70 21.81
N ILE A 623 2.62 13.42 22.15
CA ILE A 623 3.13 12.82 23.39
C ILE A 623 4.66 12.81 23.37
N GLY A 624 5.29 13.26 24.46
CA GLY A 624 6.74 13.42 24.58
C GLY A 624 7.31 14.69 23.92
N SER A 625 6.50 15.42 23.14
CA SER A 625 6.94 16.65 22.48
C SER A 625 6.77 17.89 23.38
N PRO A 626 7.50 19.00 23.14
CA PRO A 626 7.25 20.28 23.82
C PRO A 626 5.81 20.78 23.70
N ASN A 627 5.10 20.37 22.64
CA ASN A 627 3.73 20.79 22.36
C ASN A 627 2.65 19.90 22.99
N GLU A 628 3.00 18.85 23.74
CA GLU A 628 2.04 17.93 24.39
C GLU A 628 0.96 18.69 25.19
N ARG A 629 1.40 19.58 26.10
CA ARG A 629 0.51 20.40 26.95
C ARG A 629 -0.38 21.33 26.13
N GLY A 630 0.09 21.79 24.97
CA GLY A 630 -0.67 22.62 24.04
C GLY A 630 -1.78 21.83 23.34
N ASN A 631 -1.48 20.61 22.90
CA ASN A 631 -2.45 19.70 22.30
C ASN A 631 -3.49 19.23 23.34
N ALA A 632 -3.07 18.87 24.56
CA ALA A 632 -3.94 18.52 25.68
C ALA A 632 -4.87 19.68 26.10
N ARG A 633 -4.45 20.94 25.92
CA ARG A 633 -5.30 22.13 26.11
C ARG A 633 -6.27 22.32 24.94
N LYS A 634 -5.86 22.05 23.69
CA LYS A 634 -6.71 22.20 22.50
C LYS A 634 -7.77 21.11 22.37
N LEU A 635 -7.49 19.87 22.78
CA LEU A 635 -8.46 18.80 22.87
C LEU A 635 -9.64 19.21 23.78
N ARG A 636 -9.33 19.65 25.01
CA ARG A 636 -10.31 20.20 25.97
C ARG A 636 -11.08 21.40 25.45
N GLN A 637 -10.40 22.36 24.84
CA GLN A 637 -11.05 23.54 24.24
C GLN A 637 -11.95 23.22 23.04
N SER A 638 -11.96 21.97 22.56
CA SER A 638 -12.83 21.51 21.47
C SER A 638 -14.09 20.79 21.98
N VAL A 639 -14.15 20.42 23.27
CA VAL A 639 -15.36 19.92 23.93
C VAL A 639 -16.23 21.11 24.34
N SER A 640 -17.50 21.09 23.97
CA SER A 640 -18.47 22.14 24.26
C SER A 640 -19.60 21.58 25.11
N GLY A 641 -19.53 21.79 26.43
CA GLY A 641 -20.45 21.17 27.38
C GLY A 641 -20.21 19.66 27.44
N ASN A 642 -21.04 18.89 26.74
CA ASN A 642 -20.96 17.43 26.68
C ASN A 642 -20.93 16.88 25.24
N SER A 643 -20.67 17.72 24.24
CA SER A 643 -20.45 17.28 22.84
C SER A 643 -19.10 17.77 22.28
N ILE A 644 -18.66 17.15 21.18
CA ILE A 644 -17.48 17.54 20.41
C ILE A 644 -17.75 17.41 18.91
N VAL A 645 -17.50 18.49 18.16
CA VAL A 645 -17.51 18.49 16.69
C VAL A 645 -16.11 18.11 16.21
N LEU A 646 -15.95 16.91 15.65
CA LEU A 646 -14.63 16.34 15.32
C LEU A 646 -13.82 17.25 14.40
N ARG A 647 -14.45 17.84 13.38
CA ARG A 647 -13.79 18.75 12.42
C ARG A 647 -13.19 19.98 13.10
N ASN A 648 -13.86 20.51 14.13
CA ASN A 648 -13.38 21.65 14.89
C ASN A 648 -12.22 21.27 15.83
N ALA A 649 -12.23 20.05 16.36
CA ALA A 649 -11.13 19.49 17.15
C ALA A 649 -9.87 19.29 16.28
N VAL A 650 -10.01 18.66 15.11
CA VAL A 650 -8.92 18.52 14.11
C VAL A 650 -8.30 19.90 13.82
N ASN A 651 -9.13 20.88 13.45
CA ASN A 651 -8.68 22.25 13.13
C ASN A 651 -8.08 23.02 14.31
N SER A 652 -8.35 22.61 15.56
CA SER A 652 -7.85 23.26 16.77
C SER A 652 -6.54 22.65 17.25
N ILE A 653 -6.38 21.33 17.10
CA ILE A 653 -5.18 20.57 17.46
C ILE A 653 -4.07 20.79 16.42
N ALA A 654 -4.41 20.80 15.13
CA ALA A 654 -3.46 21.04 14.04
C ALA A 654 -2.67 22.37 14.15
N LYS A 655 -3.23 23.38 14.86
CA LYS A 655 -2.58 24.67 15.14
C LYS A 655 -1.42 24.60 16.15
N VAL A 656 -1.23 23.47 16.82
CA VAL A 656 -0.18 23.27 17.85
C VAL A 656 0.60 21.97 17.57
N ARG A 657 0.74 21.61 16.29
CA ARG A 657 1.47 20.40 15.85
C ARG A 657 2.94 20.48 16.34
N PRO A 658 3.55 19.40 16.84
CA PRO A 658 4.97 19.40 17.20
C PRO A 658 5.86 19.63 15.97
N ALA A 659 6.88 20.48 16.14
CA ALA A 659 7.94 20.71 15.15
C ALA A 659 9.25 19.97 15.52
N GLU A 660 9.43 19.65 16.80
CA GLU A 660 10.57 18.93 17.37
C GLU A 660 10.05 17.83 18.29
N ASN A 661 10.80 16.73 18.40
CA ASN A 661 10.50 15.58 19.26
C ASN A 661 9.04 15.08 19.12
N ALA A 662 8.54 15.06 17.89
CA ALA A 662 7.27 14.41 17.58
C ALA A 662 7.42 12.88 17.71
N ASN A 663 6.39 12.21 18.22
CA ASN A 663 6.40 10.75 18.31
C ASN A 663 6.13 10.12 16.93
N GLU A 664 7.18 9.54 16.34
CA GLU A 664 7.14 8.87 15.02
C GLU A 664 6.94 7.35 15.10
N SER A 665 6.95 6.78 16.31
CA SER A 665 6.66 5.35 16.50
C SER A 665 5.19 5.04 16.16
N PRO A 666 4.84 3.80 15.75
CA PRO A 666 3.45 3.44 15.50
C PRO A 666 2.60 3.59 16.76
N ARG A 667 1.37 4.12 16.60
CA ARG A 667 0.35 4.18 17.66
C ARG A 667 0.16 2.78 18.28
N PRO A 668 0.09 2.64 19.62
CA PRO A 668 -0.08 1.35 20.28
C PRO A 668 -1.33 0.64 19.77
N GLN A 669 -1.18 -0.65 19.48
CA GLN A 669 -2.27 -1.54 19.06
C GLN A 669 -2.45 -2.66 20.10
N LYS A 670 -3.66 -3.18 20.22
CA LYS A 670 -4.05 -4.24 21.17
C LYS A 670 -4.51 -5.51 20.46
#